data_AF-A0A838TKR6-F1
#
_entry.id   AF-A0A838TKR6-F1
#
_cell.length_a   1.000
_cell.length_b   1.000
_cell.length_c   1.000
_cell.angle_alpha   90.00
_cell.angle_beta   90.00
_cell.angle_gamma   90.00
#
_symmetry.space_group_name_H-M   'P 1'
#
loop_
_entity.id
_entity.type
_entity.pdbx_description
1 polymer ?
#
loop_
_entity_poly.entity_id
_entity_poly.type
_entity_poly.pdbx_seq_one_letter_code
_entity_poly.pdbx_strand_id
1 'polypeptide(L)'
;MKIIDLLNGVESLRMVMPEFQREYVWPIEDAKQLIVSLFKDYPTGCLLFWSTDNPPEIKNSAIDVERYGLTDVILDGQQRLTTLYLLIKGEIPPYYTSEDILNDPRHLYFNVVSAEFQFYSRKKMESNPAWNQLINCFDVEKVDAVDIASSLVKMDPINDFKTSITVINNNLTRLRSIYNKDYPILTVPKTASIDEAIEVFDRVNSQGTKLTDAELVLTHVTGRWPQARRILKTKIAQFQKIGFDFDLDFLTRCIVVSLTGSALYSKNSKLKYENFKKEDYENAWNKVSRALDYLIPILQQDAIVSSSRDINTNNVLVPLVAYLVHNDIRFKTNEKYKFLHWMFLASIWARYSGQTDQRLEKDVNSIINEANPIKALVDEIQDMRGRLEVKPDDLEGRGASHPLYRMLYIITKNKRAIDWSNGGPISGTIGDYYSIQSHHIFPQAFLYKELFDSNNHLHKKIVNEIANRAFITRDANYSISDKAPTQYLAEVESSYPGALKKQFIPMDKELWKPENYEKFLENRRQLIADEINKFLADLENKDKKNEEIISEINWKELIEKGETTFVEFKSSLRYCLREKKPMKYIEHSIAKTINAFLNSEGGRLFIGVDDERNILGLDYDFGTLGKDNAKDSFFLKFDNIIRDYLGKENLTDVKGSFINIDDKDIFVVEVNRSSEPVFMKFENKDEFYVRASASSQPYSMQEALDYINRHWP
;
A
#
# COMPACT_ATOMS: atom_id res chain seq x y z
N MET A 1 -22.46 34.89 -20.46
CA MET A 1 -22.51 33.81 -21.47
C MET A 1 -23.53 32.82 -20.97
N LYS A 2 -24.40 32.31 -21.85
CA LYS A 2 -25.45 31.40 -21.39
C LYS A 2 -24.89 30.04 -21.02
N ILE A 3 -25.53 29.35 -20.09
CA ILE A 3 -25.14 27.99 -19.69
C ILE A 3 -25.11 27.06 -20.90
N ILE A 4 -26.08 27.15 -21.82
CA ILE A 4 -26.07 26.32 -23.05
C ILE A 4 -24.82 26.55 -23.91
N ASP A 5 -24.33 27.80 -24.01
CA ASP A 5 -23.14 28.12 -24.80
C ASP A 5 -21.86 27.54 -24.16
N LEU A 6 -21.81 27.52 -22.82
CA LEU A 6 -20.75 26.86 -22.05
C LEU A 6 -20.74 25.35 -22.29
N LEU A 7 -21.91 24.70 -22.19
CA LEU A 7 -22.02 23.25 -22.41
C LEU A 7 -21.65 22.87 -23.84
N ASN A 8 -22.13 23.64 -24.83
CA ASN A 8 -21.78 23.43 -26.23
C ASN A 8 -20.29 23.73 -26.50
N GLY A 9 -19.69 24.67 -25.76
CA GLY A 9 -18.25 24.96 -25.83
C GLY A 9 -17.39 23.81 -25.31
N VAL A 10 -17.84 23.12 -24.26
CA VAL A 10 -17.23 21.87 -23.77
C VAL A 10 -17.39 20.73 -24.78
N GLU A 11 -18.60 20.55 -25.30
CA GLU A 11 -18.92 19.51 -26.29
C GLU A 11 -18.12 19.69 -27.59
N SER A 12 -17.97 20.93 -28.06
CA SER A 12 -17.20 21.26 -29.26
C SER A 12 -15.69 21.39 -29.02
N LEU A 13 -15.19 21.09 -27.81
CA LEU A 13 -13.78 21.20 -27.43
C LEU A 13 -13.17 22.61 -27.58
N ARG A 14 -14.00 23.67 -27.57
CA ARG A 14 -13.54 25.07 -27.50
C ARG A 14 -13.08 25.44 -26.10
N MET A 15 -13.69 24.80 -25.09
CA MET A 15 -13.36 24.92 -23.69
C MET A 15 -12.71 23.62 -23.22
N VAL A 16 -11.46 23.72 -22.76
CA VAL A 16 -10.60 22.55 -22.56
C VAL A 16 -10.07 22.48 -21.13
N MET A 17 -9.84 21.26 -20.64
CA MET A 17 -9.36 21.01 -19.29
C MET A 17 -7.86 20.70 -19.26
N PRO A 18 -7.02 21.53 -18.64
CA PRO A 18 -5.59 21.24 -18.58
C PRO A 18 -5.28 20.04 -17.67
N GLU A 19 -4.19 19.31 -17.95
CA GLU A 19 -3.75 18.13 -17.18
C GLU A 19 -3.51 18.43 -15.69
N PHE A 20 -3.14 19.67 -15.37
CA PHE A 20 -2.87 20.09 -13.99
C PHE A 20 -4.12 20.21 -13.10
N GLN A 21 -5.32 20.16 -13.68
CA GLN A 21 -6.58 20.14 -12.93
C GLN A 21 -6.88 18.73 -12.42
N ARG A 22 -7.60 18.63 -11.29
CA ARG A 22 -7.95 17.33 -10.71
C ARG A 22 -9.15 16.65 -11.36
N GLU A 23 -9.46 15.43 -10.90
CA GLU A 23 -10.67 14.70 -11.25
C GLU A 23 -11.92 15.39 -10.67
N TYR A 24 -13.10 14.90 -11.04
CA TYR A 24 -14.33 15.38 -10.46
C TYR A 24 -14.53 14.75 -9.07
N VAL A 25 -14.35 15.57 -8.03
CA VAL A 25 -14.34 15.13 -6.62
C VAL A 25 -15.52 15.70 -5.82
N TRP A 26 -16.35 16.53 -6.42
CA TRP A 26 -17.38 17.26 -5.69
C TRP A 26 -18.42 16.30 -5.08
N PRO A 27 -18.73 16.41 -3.77
CA PRO A 27 -19.80 15.63 -3.16
C PRO A 27 -21.12 15.82 -3.90
N ILE A 28 -21.92 14.75 -4.00
CA ILE A 28 -23.21 14.80 -4.69
C ILE A 28 -24.14 15.88 -4.10
N GLU A 29 -24.06 16.16 -2.80
CA GLU A 29 -24.82 17.22 -2.15
C GLU A 29 -24.45 18.62 -2.64
N ASP A 30 -23.17 18.90 -2.89
CA ASP A 30 -22.71 20.18 -3.43
C ASP A 30 -23.21 20.36 -4.87
N ALA A 31 -23.16 19.29 -5.66
CA ALA A 31 -23.71 19.26 -7.02
C ALA A 31 -25.22 19.58 -7.05
N LYS A 32 -25.98 19.01 -6.09
CA LYS A 32 -27.40 19.35 -5.89
C LYS A 32 -27.59 20.83 -5.53
N GLN A 33 -26.79 21.36 -4.59
CA GLN A 33 -26.91 22.75 -4.16
C GLN A 33 -26.62 23.74 -5.30
N LEU A 34 -25.73 23.40 -6.24
CA LEU A 34 -25.51 24.21 -7.44
C LEU A 34 -26.80 24.35 -8.27
N ILE A 35 -27.47 23.24 -8.60
CA ILE A 35 -28.72 23.27 -9.36
C ILE A 35 -29.83 23.97 -8.58
N VAL A 36 -29.95 23.72 -7.27
CA VAL A 36 -30.93 24.41 -6.41
C VAL A 36 -30.71 25.92 -6.43
N SER A 37 -29.46 26.37 -6.35
CA SER A 37 -29.10 27.79 -6.39
C SER A 37 -29.46 28.40 -7.73
N LEU A 38 -29.14 27.72 -8.84
CA LEU A 38 -29.55 28.16 -10.18
C LEU A 38 -31.07 28.20 -10.32
N PHE A 39 -31.80 27.18 -9.84
CA PHE A 39 -33.26 27.17 -9.87
C PHE A 39 -33.87 28.34 -9.09
N LYS A 40 -33.26 28.71 -7.95
CA LYS A 40 -33.68 29.79 -7.06
C LYS A 40 -33.16 31.18 -7.41
N ASP A 41 -32.39 31.32 -8.49
CA ASP A 41 -31.75 32.60 -8.88
C ASP A 41 -30.75 33.13 -7.83
N TYR A 42 -30.11 32.21 -7.10
CA TYR A 42 -29.06 32.54 -6.15
C TYR A 42 -27.68 32.60 -6.84
N PRO A 43 -26.75 33.45 -6.38
CA PRO A 43 -25.40 33.52 -6.93
C PRO A 43 -24.64 32.19 -6.78
N THR A 44 -23.97 31.75 -7.84
CA THR A 44 -23.18 30.50 -7.88
C THR A 44 -21.68 30.71 -8.16
N GLY A 45 -21.21 31.96 -8.04
CA GLY A 45 -19.85 32.36 -8.39
C GLY A 45 -19.64 32.53 -9.90
N CYS A 46 -18.38 32.67 -10.31
CA CYS A 46 -17.98 32.81 -11.71
C CYS A 46 -17.17 31.60 -12.21
N LEU A 47 -17.02 31.47 -13.52
CA LEU A 47 -16.00 30.62 -14.14
C LEU A 47 -14.79 31.48 -14.50
N LEU A 48 -13.59 30.91 -14.44
CA LEU A 48 -12.37 31.56 -14.88
C LEU A 48 -11.76 30.77 -16.04
N PHE A 49 -11.57 31.43 -17.18
CA PHE A 49 -10.91 30.88 -18.34
C PHE A 49 -9.58 31.58 -18.64
N TRP A 50 -8.68 30.90 -19.31
CA TRP A 50 -7.50 31.48 -19.93
C TRP A 50 -7.56 31.22 -21.44
N SER A 51 -7.80 32.28 -22.21
CA SER A 51 -7.85 32.19 -23.67
C SER A 51 -6.42 32.23 -24.21
N THR A 52 -5.96 31.16 -24.85
CA THR A 52 -4.58 31.07 -25.38
C THR A 52 -4.55 30.37 -26.74
N ASP A 53 -3.59 30.76 -27.58
CA ASP A 53 -3.31 30.10 -28.86
C ASP A 53 -2.37 28.90 -28.68
N ASN A 54 -1.73 28.77 -27.50
CA ASN A 54 -0.84 27.68 -27.13
C ASN A 54 -1.31 27.07 -25.80
N PRO A 55 -2.38 26.27 -25.79
CA PRO A 55 -2.85 25.63 -24.57
C PRO A 55 -1.81 24.62 -24.03
N PRO A 56 -1.76 24.40 -22.70
CA PRO A 56 -0.97 23.33 -22.11
C PRO A 56 -1.53 21.96 -22.52
N GLU A 57 -0.85 20.87 -22.17
CA GLU A 57 -1.39 19.52 -22.40
C GLU A 57 -2.77 19.36 -21.71
N ILE A 58 -3.73 18.83 -22.47
CA ILE A 58 -5.15 18.78 -22.11
C ILE A 58 -5.51 17.35 -21.72
N LYS A 59 -6.38 17.20 -20.72
CA LYS A 59 -6.91 15.91 -20.30
C LYS A 59 -7.60 15.16 -21.42
N ASN A 60 -7.22 13.88 -21.54
CA ASN A 60 -7.69 12.89 -22.49
C ASN A 60 -7.47 13.33 -23.95
N SER A 61 -6.91 12.43 -24.77
CA SER A 61 -6.46 12.67 -26.15
C SER A 61 -7.56 13.04 -27.17
N ALA A 62 -8.70 13.56 -26.70
CA ALA A 62 -9.83 14.02 -27.52
C ALA A 62 -9.47 15.19 -28.45
N ILE A 63 -8.26 15.77 -28.34
CA ILE A 63 -7.90 16.99 -29.06
C ILE A 63 -6.67 16.75 -29.93
N ASP A 64 -6.91 16.84 -31.23
CA ASP A 64 -5.88 17.03 -32.25
C ASP A 64 -5.45 18.51 -32.18
N VAL A 65 -4.34 18.78 -31.48
CA VAL A 65 -3.86 20.13 -31.14
C VAL A 65 -3.60 20.98 -32.40
N GLU A 66 -3.41 20.33 -33.55
CA GLU A 66 -3.18 21.00 -34.85
C GLU A 66 -4.44 21.67 -35.43
N ARG A 67 -5.64 21.45 -34.87
CA ARG A 67 -6.91 21.89 -35.49
C ARG A 67 -7.54 23.18 -34.98
N TYR A 68 -7.01 23.86 -33.95
CA TYR A 68 -7.67 25.06 -33.43
C TYR A 68 -6.72 26.21 -33.10
N GLY A 69 -7.18 27.43 -33.39
CA GLY A 69 -6.59 28.69 -32.93
C GLY A 69 -6.90 28.94 -31.45
N LEU A 70 -7.43 30.11 -31.12
CA LEU A 70 -7.71 30.50 -29.73
C LEU A 70 -8.62 29.49 -28.99
N THR A 71 -8.12 28.93 -27.90
CA THR A 71 -8.82 27.95 -27.04
C THR A 71 -9.00 28.51 -25.62
N ASP A 72 -10.14 28.23 -24.98
CA ASP A 72 -10.41 28.65 -23.60
C ASP A 72 -10.05 27.52 -22.62
N VAL A 73 -8.94 27.69 -21.89
CA VAL A 73 -8.48 26.76 -20.86
C VAL A 73 -9.23 27.02 -19.56
N ILE A 74 -9.81 25.97 -18.97
CA ILE A 74 -10.57 26.06 -17.73
C ILE A 74 -9.61 26.18 -16.54
N LEU A 75 -9.61 27.34 -15.86
CA LEU A 75 -8.78 27.59 -14.68
C LEU A 75 -9.57 27.43 -13.37
N ASP A 76 -10.75 28.04 -13.23
CA ASP A 76 -11.60 27.87 -12.04
C ASP A 76 -13.06 27.60 -12.42
N GLY A 77 -13.75 26.90 -11.54
CA GLY A 77 -15.14 26.49 -11.72
C GLY A 77 -15.30 25.21 -12.51
N GLN A 78 -14.22 24.43 -12.69
CA GLN A 78 -14.23 23.07 -13.26
C GLN A 78 -15.38 22.23 -12.68
N GLN A 79 -15.43 22.08 -11.35
CA GLN A 79 -16.42 21.21 -10.68
C GLN A 79 -17.86 21.69 -10.96
N ARG A 80 -18.07 23.01 -11.03
CA ARG A 80 -19.37 23.62 -11.37
C ARG A 80 -19.76 23.32 -12.82
N LEU A 81 -18.86 23.57 -13.77
CA LEU A 81 -19.11 23.34 -15.18
C LEU A 81 -19.34 21.85 -15.49
N THR A 82 -18.53 20.97 -14.90
CA THR A 82 -18.73 19.50 -15.00
C THR A 82 -20.07 19.08 -14.42
N THR A 83 -20.48 19.61 -13.25
CA THR A 83 -21.79 19.31 -12.65
C THR A 83 -22.94 19.71 -13.58
N LEU A 84 -22.87 20.91 -14.17
CA LEU A 84 -23.89 21.36 -15.11
C LEU A 84 -23.95 20.43 -16.31
N TYR A 85 -22.81 20.04 -16.86
CA TYR A 85 -22.76 19.10 -17.98
C TYR A 85 -23.40 17.74 -17.61
N LEU A 86 -22.99 17.15 -16.48
CA LEU A 86 -23.53 15.86 -16.00
C LEU A 86 -25.05 15.91 -15.76
N LEU A 87 -25.56 16.95 -15.11
CA LEU A 87 -26.96 17.04 -14.69
C LEU A 87 -27.91 17.57 -15.78
N ILE A 88 -27.38 18.25 -16.79
CA ILE A 88 -28.17 18.85 -17.87
C ILE A 88 -28.08 18.02 -19.16
N LYS A 89 -26.89 17.59 -19.58
CA LYS A 89 -26.71 16.74 -20.76
C LYS A 89 -26.87 15.24 -20.42
N GLY A 90 -26.60 14.84 -19.18
CA GLY A 90 -26.65 13.44 -18.76
C GLY A 90 -25.40 12.62 -19.12
N GLU A 91 -24.41 13.26 -19.73
CA GLU A 91 -23.21 12.64 -20.27
C GLU A 91 -21.96 13.06 -19.48
N ILE A 92 -20.89 12.28 -19.61
CA ILE A 92 -19.58 12.65 -19.06
C ILE A 92 -18.93 13.63 -20.06
N PRO A 93 -18.39 14.79 -19.61
CA PRO A 93 -17.71 15.71 -20.50
C PRO A 93 -16.54 15.05 -21.26
N PRO A 94 -16.23 15.48 -22.50
CA PRO A 94 -15.17 14.86 -23.31
C PRO A 94 -13.78 14.81 -22.68
N TYR A 95 -13.48 15.72 -21.74
CA TYR A 95 -12.21 15.77 -21.02
C TYR A 95 -12.11 14.80 -19.83
N TYR A 96 -13.15 14.01 -19.56
CA TYR A 96 -13.17 13.01 -18.48
C TYR A 96 -13.63 11.64 -18.98
N THR A 97 -13.17 10.61 -18.28
CA THR A 97 -13.70 9.25 -18.37
C THR A 97 -14.58 8.94 -17.15
N SER A 98 -15.27 7.80 -17.17
CA SER A 98 -16.04 7.32 -16.00
C SER A 98 -15.19 7.18 -14.73
N GLU A 99 -13.90 6.84 -14.88
CA GLU A 99 -12.97 6.69 -13.76
C GLU A 99 -12.57 8.05 -13.14
N ASP A 100 -12.70 9.14 -13.89
CA ASP A 100 -12.44 10.51 -13.42
C ASP A 100 -13.62 11.13 -12.66
N ILE A 101 -14.77 10.44 -12.60
CA ILE A 101 -15.98 10.89 -11.89
C ILE A 101 -16.10 10.11 -10.58
N LEU A 102 -15.54 10.63 -9.49
CA LEU A 102 -15.55 9.93 -8.21
C LEU A 102 -16.94 9.90 -7.55
N ASN A 103 -17.74 10.94 -7.77
CA ASN A 103 -19.03 11.16 -7.11
C ASN A 103 -20.13 11.52 -8.12
N ASP A 104 -20.61 10.55 -8.90
CA ASP A 104 -21.57 10.82 -9.99
C ASP A 104 -22.94 11.33 -9.48
N PRO A 105 -23.34 12.59 -9.75
CA PRO A 105 -24.59 13.15 -9.25
C PRO A 105 -25.81 12.86 -10.16
N ARG A 106 -25.64 12.15 -11.29
CA ARG A 106 -26.69 11.96 -12.32
C ARG A 106 -27.95 11.25 -11.85
N HIS A 107 -27.92 10.63 -10.67
CA HIS A 107 -29.07 10.02 -10.00
C HIS A 107 -29.86 11.01 -9.11
N LEU A 108 -29.75 12.32 -9.38
CA LEU A 108 -30.56 13.36 -8.76
C LEU A 108 -31.97 13.40 -9.38
N TYR A 109 -32.99 13.54 -8.53
CA TYR A 109 -34.39 13.62 -8.94
C TYR A 109 -34.98 14.99 -8.60
N PHE A 110 -35.92 15.44 -9.44
CA PHE A 110 -36.70 16.65 -9.27
C PHE A 110 -38.18 16.28 -9.12
N ASN A 111 -38.81 16.82 -8.08
CA ASN A 111 -40.25 16.73 -7.92
C ASN A 111 -40.92 17.84 -8.71
N VAL A 112 -41.64 17.49 -9.78
CA VAL A 112 -42.24 18.48 -10.68
C VAL A 112 -43.42 19.24 -10.07
N VAL A 113 -43.95 18.78 -8.93
CA VAL A 113 -45.04 19.43 -8.19
C VAL A 113 -44.50 20.32 -7.07
N SER A 114 -43.69 19.77 -6.16
CA SER A 114 -43.16 20.51 -5.00
C SER A 114 -41.90 21.33 -5.31
N ALA A 115 -41.29 21.15 -6.49
CA ALA A 115 -40.01 21.74 -6.87
C ALA A 115 -38.83 21.36 -5.96
N GLU A 116 -38.92 20.20 -5.30
CA GLU A 116 -37.85 19.67 -4.45
C GLU A 116 -36.82 18.87 -5.26
N PHE A 117 -35.56 18.94 -4.83
CA PHE A 117 -34.45 18.16 -5.38
C PHE A 117 -33.99 17.13 -4.34
N GLN A 118 -33.94 15.85 -4.70
CA GLN A 118 -33.50 14.80 -3.80
C GLN A 118 -32.82 13.66 -4.57
N PHE A 119 -31.77 13.07 -4.00
CA PHE A 119 -31.23 11.82 -4.49
C PHE A 119 -32.22 10.67 -4.28
N TYR A 120 -32.15 9.67 -5.17
CA TYR A 120 -33.12 8.59 -5.24
C TYR A 120 -33.40 7.94 -3.89
N SER A 121 -34.68 7.80 -3.56
CA SER A 121 -35.15 7.08 -2.38
C SER A 121 -36.35 6.23 -2.74
N ARG A 122 -36.15 4.90 -2.76
CA ARG A 122 -37.18 3.92 -3.17
C ARG A 122 -38.52 4.16 -2.47
N LYS A 123 -38.51 4.30 -1.14
CA LYS A 123 -39.72 4.51 -0.31
C LYS A 123 -40.53 5.75 -0.71
N LYS A 124 -39.90 6.80 -1.23
CA LYS A 124 -40.57 8.05 -1.62
C LYS A 124 -40.93 8.13 -3.10
N MET A 125 -40.16 7.45 -3.97
CA MET A 125 -40.13 7.75 -5.40
C MET A 125 -40.64 6.61 -6.30
N GLU A 126 -40.60 5.34 -5.88
CA GLU A 126 -40.93 4.19 -6.75
C GLU A 126 -42.36 4.22 -7.29
N SER A 127 -43.32 4.71 -6.51
CA SER A 127 -44.74 4.79 -6.87
C SER A 127 -45.25 6.22 -7.08
N ASN A 128 -44.38 7.23 -7.07
CA ASN A 128 -44.79 8.64 -7.11
C ASN A 128 -44.38 9.29 -8.45
N PRO A 129 -45.34 9.53 -9.37
CA PRO A 129 -45.06 10.06 -10.71
C PRO A 129 -44.58 11.51 -10.71
N ALA A 130 -44.68 12.23 -9.59
CA ALA A 130 -44.13 13.58 -9.48
C ALA A 130 -42.60 13.59 -9.43
N TRP A 131 -41.96 12.49 -9.03
CA TRP A 131 -40.50 12.39 -8.97
C TRP A 131 -39.93 11.89 -10.29
N ASN A 132 -39.12 12.73 -10.93
CA ASN A 132 -38.50 12.43 -12.21
C ASN A 132 -36.99 12.64 -12.12
N GLN A 133 -36.20 11.82 -12.81
CA GLN A 133 -34.76 12.01 -12.85
C GLN A 133 -34.46 13.37 -13.51
N LEU A 134 -33.60 14.17 -12.88
CA LEU A 134 -33.37 15.56 -13.24
C LEU A 134 -32.96 15.72 -14.72
N ILE A 135 -32.09 14.84 -15.22
CA ILE A 135 -31.62 14.85 -16.61
C ILE A 135 -32.80 14.74 -17.59
N ASN A 136 -33.78 13.90 -17.28
CA ASN A 136 -34.96 13.71 -18.13
C ASN A 136 -35.88 14.94 -18.07
N CYS A 137 -35.89 15.70 -16.97
CA CYS A 137 -36.73 16.91 -16.86
C CYS A 137 -36.32 18.03 -17.84
N PHE A 138 -35.07 18.03 -18.30
CA PHE A 138 -34.59 18.96 -19.33
C PHE A 138 -35.06 18.60 -20.75
N ASP A 139 -35.54 17.38 -20.96
CA ASP A 139 -36.05 16.88 -22.22
C ASP A 139 -37.60 16.88 -22.21
N VAL A 140 -38.20 17.60 -23.15
CA VAL A 140 -39.66 17.74 -23.24
C VAL A 140 -40.33 16.43 -23.63
N GLU A 141 -39.65 15.58 -24.41
CA GLU A 141 -40.20 14.30 -24.87
C GLU A 141 -40.17 13.23 -23.78
N LYS A 142 -39.26 13.35 -22.80
CA LYS A 142 -39.13 12.38 -21.70
C LYS A 142 -40.00 12.71 -20.49
N VAL A 143 -40.22 14.00 -20.22
CA VAL A 143 -40.99 14.48 -19.06
C VAL A 143 -42.02 15.49 -19.54
N ASP A 144 -43.21 14.97 -19.81
CA ASP A 144 -44.37 15.74 -20.24
C ASP A 144 -45.34 16.03 -19.08
N ALA A 145 -45.86 17.25 -19.04
CA ALA A 145 -46.72 17.71 -17.95
C ALA A 145 -48.13 17.09 -18.00
N VAL A 146 -48.65 16.79 -19.20
CA VAL A 146 -49.97 16.18 -19.41
C VAL A 146 -49.97 14.74 -18.89
N ASP A 147 -48.93 13.98 -19.21
CA ASP A 147 -48.81 12.58 -18.79
C ASP A 147 -48.69 12.43 -17.27
N ILE A 148 -47.89 13.30 -16.64
CA ILE A 148 -47.71 13.30 -15.18
C ILE A 148 -48.99 13.76 -14.48
N ALA A 149 -49.62 14.85 -14.94
CA ALA A 149 -50.89 15.32 -14.38
C ALA A 149 -51.98 14.25 -14.49
N SER A 150 -52.07 13.56 -15.63
CA SER A 150 -53.01 12.45 -15.84
C SER A 150 -52.76 11.29 -14.86
N SER A 151 -51.48 10.97 -14.61
CA SER A 151 -51.08 9.91 -13.69
C SER A 151 -51.40 10.27 -12.23
N LEU A 152 -51.19 11.52 -11.82
CA LEU A 152 -51.51 12.01 -10.48
C LEU A 152 -53.01 11.97 -10.19
N VAL A 153 -53.85 12.36 -11.16
CA VAL A 153 -55.32 12.30 -11.04
C VAL A 153 -55.82 10.85 -10.98
N LYS A 154 -55.19 9.93 -11.73
CA LYS A 154 -55.51 8.50 -11.66
C LYS A 154 -55.17 7.89 -10.30
N MET A 155 -54.08 8.32 -9.67
CA MET A 155 -53.65 7.83 -8.35
C MET A 155 -54.47 8.42 -7.20
N ASP A 156 -54.80 9.71 -7.28
CA ASP A 156 -55.60 10.41 -6.29
C ASP A 156 -56.59 11.36 -6.99
N PRO A 157 -57.87 10.95 -7.11
CA PRO A 157 -58.92 11.74 -7.76
C PRO A 157 -59.23 13.09 -7.10
N ILE A 158 -58.67 13.39 -5.91
CA ILE A 158 -58.78 14.70 -5.27
C ILE A 158 -57.97 15.76 -6.05
N ASN A 159 -56.93 15.35 -6.79
CA ASN A 159 -56.13 16.25 -7.59
C ASN A 159 -56.93 16.81 -8.78
N ASP A 160 -56.90 18.14 -8.94
CA ASP A 160 -57.47 18.79 -10.12
C ASP A 160 -56.45 18.81 -11.28
N PHE A 161 -56.81 18.17 -12.40
CA PHE A 161 -55.95 18.05 -13.58
C PHE A 161 -55.40 19.41 -14.05
N LYS A 162 -56.27 20.45 -14.10
CA LYS A 162 -55.90 21.77 -14.61
C LYS A 162 -54.93 22.51 -13.68
N THR A 163 -55.09 22.33 -12.37
CA THR A 163 -54.17 22.87 -11.37
C THR A 163 -52.83 22.13 -11.42
N SER A 164 -52.84 20.80 -11.45
CA SER A 164 -51.62 19.98 -11.52
C SER A 164 -50.78 20.30 -12.75
N ILE A 165 -51.39 20.35 -13.95
CA ILE A 165 -50.65 20.66 -15.19
C ILE A 165 -50.05 22.08 -15.16
N THR A 166 -50.75 23.05 -14.59
CA THR A 166 -50.25 24.44 -14.48
C THR A 166 -49.04 24.51 -13.57
N VAL A 167 -49.08 23.88 -12.39
CA VAL A 167 -47.96 23.83 -11.44
C VAL A 167 -46.75 23.12 -12.05
N ILE A 168 -46.98 21.95 -12.67
CA ILE A 168 -45.91 21.15 -13.30
C ILE A 168 -45.26 21.93 -14.43
N ASN A 169 -46.05 22.56 -15.32
CA ASN A 169 -45.51 23.39 -16.40
C ASN A 169 -44.68 24.55 -15.86
N ASN A 170 -45.17 25.29 -14.86
CA ASN A 170 -44.43 26.41 -14.28
C ASN A 170 -43.07 25.96 -13.71
N ASN A 171 -43.06 24.84 -12.98
CA ASN A 171 -41.84 24.28 -12.40
C ASN A 171 -40.86 23.78 -13.47
N LEU A 172 -41.35 23.05 -14.48
CA LEU A 172 -40.53 22.57 -15.59
C LEU A 172 -40.00 23.72 -16.46
N THR A 173 -40.81 24.74 -16.76
CA THR A 173 -40.37 25.93 -17.49
C THR A 173 -39.29 26.67 -16.71
N ARG A 174 -39.46 26.84 -15.39
CA ARG A 174 -38.45 27.45 -14.53
C ARG A 174 -37.16 26.63 -14.51
N LEU A 175 -37.24 25.31 -14.39
CA LEU A 175 -36.08 24.42 -14.44
C LEU A 175 -35.36 24.53 -15.79
N ARG A 176 -36.09 24.39 -16.90
CA ARG A 176 -35.55 24.47 -18.27
C ARG A 176 -34.97 25.84 -18.59
N SER A 177 -35.44 26.91 -17.95
CA SER A 177 -34.87 28.26 -18.10
C SER A 177 -33.40 28.34 -17.69
N ILE A 178 -32.90 27.40 -16.85
CA ILE A 178 -31.49 27.32 -16.45
C ILE A 178 -30.56 27.30 -17.67
N TYR A 179 -30.94 26.62 -18.78
CA TYR A 179 -30.14 26.62 -20.02
C TYR A 179 -29.77 28.02 -20.52
N ASN A 180 -30.69 28.97 -20.34
CA ASN A 180 -30.59 30.31 -20.90
C ASN A 180 -30.08 31.34 -19.89
N LYS A 181 -29.75 30.92 -18.65
CA LYS A 181 -29.21 31.83 -17.65
C LYS A 181 -27.79 32.24 -18.00
N ASP A 182 -27.48 33.51 -17.79
CA ASP A 182 -26.13 34.02 -17.90
C ASP A 182 -25.28 33.56 -16.72
N TYR A 183 -24.17 32.92 -17.02
CA TYR A 183 -23.15 32.57 -16.04
C TYR A 183 -22.01 33.61 -16.08
N PRO A 184 -21.59 34.17 -14.92
CA PRO A 184 -20.47 35.11 -14.87
C PRO A 184 -19.16 34.44 -15.29
N ILE A 185 -18.41 35.06 -16.21
CA ILE A 185 -17.11 34.58 -16.69
C ILE A 185 -16.06 35.66 -16.46
N LEU A 186 -14.91 35.23 -15.95
CA LEU A 186 -13.67 35.99 -15.92
C LEU A 186 -12.68 35.34 -16.88
N THR A 187 -11.82 36.16 -17.50
CA THR A 187 -10.83 35.68 -18.46
C THR A 187 -9.46 36.24 -18.13
N VAL A 188 -8.46 35.36 -18.05
CA VAL A 188 -7.04 35.72 -17.97
C VAL A 188 -6.57 36.18 -19.35
N PRO A 189 -5.78 37.28 -19.45
CA PRO A 189 -5.31 37.80 -20.73
C PRO A 189 -4.56 36.76 -21.57
N LYS A 190 -4.68 36.86 -22.90
CA LYS A 190 -4.00 35.96 -23.84
C LYS A 190 -2.47 36.00 -23.76
N THR A 191 -1.93 37.10 -23.25
CA THR A 191 -0.48 37.30 -23.07
C THR A 191 0.06 36.58 -21.84
N ALA A 192 -0.81 36.05 -20.97
CA ALA A 192 -0.36 35.33 -19.79
C ALA A 192 0.35 34.03 -20.17
N SER A 193 1.44 33.74 -19.49
CA SER A 193 2.15 32.47 -19.54
C SER A 193 1.41 31.38 -18.75
N ILE A 194 1.82 30.12 -18.95
CA ILE A 194 1.31 28.99 -18.17
C ILE A 194 1.57 29.17 -16.66
N ASP A 195 2.75 29.69 -16.28
CA ASP A 195 3.12 29.90 -14.89
C ASP A 195 2.21 30.97 -14.25
N GLU A 196 1.95 32.09 -14.96
CA GLU A 196 0.98 33.11 -14.51
C GLU A 196 -0.45 32.56 -14.42
N ALA A 197 -0.86 31.69 -15.35
CA ALA A 197 -2.17 31.06 -15.32
C ALA A 197 -2.33 30.12 -14.10
N ILE A 198 -1.29 29.35 -13.76
CA ILE A 198 -1.26 28.51 -12.55
C ILE A 198 -1.25 29.38 -11.28
N GLU A 199 -0.50 30.48 -11.24
CA GLU A 199 -0.52 31.39 -10.08
C GLU A 199 -1.90 32.02 -9.85
N VAL A 200 -2.59 32.42 -10.92
CA VAL A 200 -3.98 32.92 -10.83
C VAL A 200 -4.90 31.80 -10.35
N PHE A 201 -4.74 30.58 -10.88
CA PHE A 201 -5.48 29.41 -10.42
C PHE A 201 -5.31 29.16 -8.92
N ASP A 202 -4.07 29.10 -8.42
CA ASP A 202 -3.77 28.89 -7.00
C ASP A 202 -4.40 29.96 -6.11
N ARG A 203 -4.32 31.22 -6.55
CA ARG A 203 -4.88 32.36 -5.82
C ARG A 203 -6.40 32.29 -5.72
N VAL A 204 -7.09 31.91 -6.80
CA VAL A 204 -8.56 31.79 -6.81
C VAL A 204 -9.03 30.55 -6.07
N ASN A 205 -8.33 29.43 -6.23
CA ASN A 205 -8.64 28.16 -5.57
C ASN A 205 -8.58 28.27 -4.02
N SER A 206 -7.83 29.23 -3.48
CA SER A 206 -7.79 29.53 -2.05
C SER A 206 -9.17 29.88 -1.42
N GLN A 207 -10.18 30.19 -2.24
CA GLN A 207 -11.54 30.53 -1.80
C GLN A 207 -12.59 29.43 -2.04
N GLY A 208 -12.25 28.32 -2.73
CA GLY A 208 -13.17 27.23 -3.09
C GLY A 208 -12.96 25.92 -2.32
N THR A 209 -13.28 24.77 -2.95
CA THR A 209 -12.90 23.44 -2.44
C THR A 209 -11.39 23.28 -2.57
N LYS A 210 -10.67 23.69 -1.52
CA LYS A 210 -9.21 23.82 -1.54
C LYS A 210 -8.53 22.55 -2.04
N LEU A 211 -7.57 22.74 -2.94
CA LEU A 211 -6.59 21.71 -3.26
C LEU A 211 -5.73 21.48 -2.02
N THR A 212 -5.26 20.25 -1.83
CA THR A 212 -4.19 19.98 -0.86
C THR A 212 -2.91 20.68 -1.30
N ASP A 213 -2.00 20.97 -0.37
CA ASP A 213 -0.70 21.55 -0.71
C ASP A 213 0.09 20.66 -1.69
N ALA A 214 -0.09 19.34 -1.60
CA ALA A 214 0.49 18.38 -2.53
C ALA A 214 -0.16 18.47 -3.92
N GLU A 215 -1.49 18.61 -4.00
CA GLU A 215 -2.19 18.84 -5.27
C GLU A 215 -1.73 20.14 -5.93
N LEU A 216 -1.54 21.22 -5.18
CA LEU A 216 -0.98 22.48 -5.69
C LEU A 216 0.42 22.29 -6.26
N VAL A 217 1.31 21.61 -5.51
CA VAL A 217 2.65 21.29 -6.02
C VAL A 217 2.56 20.44 -7.28
N LEU A 218 1.68 19.44 -7.31
CA LEU A 218 1.50 18.59 -8.48
C LEU A 218 0.99 19.40 -9.68
N THR A 219 0.13 20.41 -9.48
CA THR A 219 -0.30 21.36 -10.52
C THR A 219 0.91 22.07 -11.16
N HIS A 220 1.83 22.61 -10.34
CA HIS A 220 3.08 23.20 -10.84
C HIS A 220 3.97 22.20 -11.55
N VAL A 221 4.13 20.99 -11.00
CA VAL A 221 4.88 19.90 -11.65
C VAL A 221 4.30 19.60 -13.02
N THR A 222 2.97 19.47 -13.16
CA THR A 222 2.31 19.20 -14.44
C THR A 222 2.37 20.37 -15.42
N GLY A 223 2.60 21.60 -14.96
CA GLY A 223 2.91 22.72 -15.85
C GLY A 223 4.23 22.53 -16.63
N ARG A 224 5.19 21.77 -16.06
CA ARG A 224 6.51 21.51 -16.66
C ARG A 224 6.67 20.08 -17.19
N TRP A 225 6.04 19.12 -16.53
CA TRP A 225 5.99 17.70 -16.89
C TRP A 225 4.54 17.25 -16.95
N PRO A 226 3.83 17.49 -18.07
CA PRO A 226 2.38 17.30 -18.10
C PRO A 226 1.93 15.86 -17.88
N GLN A 227 2.78 14.89 -18.25
CA GLN A 227 2.47 13.46 -18.06
C GLN A 227 2.60 12.97 -16.61
N ALA A 228 3.11 13.81 -15.68
CA ALA A 228 3.41 13.43 -14.30
C ALA A 228 2.24 12.70 -13.63
N ARG A 229 1.05 13.29 -13.61
CA ARG A 229 -0.14 12.74 -12.95
C ARG A 229 -0.48 11.33 -13.43
N ARG A 230 -0.48 11.12 -14.76
CA ARG A 230 -0.79 9.83 -15.38
C ARG A 230 0.25 8.77 -15.02
N ILE A 231 1.53 9.14 -15.06
CA ILE A 231 2.65 8.25 -14.72
C ILE A 231 2.58 7.85 -13.23
N LEU A 232 2.34 8.80 -12.33
CA LEU A 232 2.17 8.53 -10.91
C LEU A 232 0.98 7.60 -10.64
N LYS A 233 -0.19 7.87 -11.23
CA LYS A 233 -1.38 7.01 -11.12
C LYS A 233 -1.14 5.59 -11.61
N THR A 234 -0.40 5.45 -12.71
CA THR A 234 -0.04 4.14 -13.26
C THR A 234 0.79 3.35 -12.26
N LYS A 235 1.76 4.00 -11.62
CA LYS A 235 2.59 3.37 -10.58
C LYS A 235 1.81 3.07 -9.31
N ILE A 236 0.89 3.95 -8.89
CA ILE A 236 -0.03 3.69 -7.77
C ILE A 236 -0.83 2.40 -8.04
N ALA A 237 -1.40 2.24 -9.23
CA ALA A 237 -2.15 1.03 -9.59
C ALA A 237 -1.27 -0.23 -9.58
N GLN A 238 0.02 -0.13 -9.91
CA GLN A 238 0.98 -1.23 -9.78
C GLN A 238 1.21 -1.61 -8.32
N PHE A 239 1.43 -0.62 -7.44
CA PHE A 239 1.63 -0.87 -6.01
C PHE A 239 0.37 -1.42 -5.33
N GLN A 240 -0.82 -0.98 -5.74
CA GLN A 240 -2.08 -1.51 -5.22
C GLN A 240 -2.25 -3.01 -5.48
N LYS A 241 -1.80 -3.50 -6.65
CA LYS A 241 -1.85 -4.94 -6.99
C LYS A 241 -1.03 -5.81 -6.03
N ILE A 242 0.01 -5.25 -5.41
CA ILE A 242 0.86 -5.94 -4.43
C ILE A 242 0.54 -5.53 -2.98
N GLY A 243 -0.60 -4.86 -2.76
CA GLY A 243 -1.12 -4.54 -1.43
C GLY A 243 -0.73 -3.15 -0.87
N PHE A 244 -0.05 -2.30 -1.65
CA PHE A 244 0.38 -0.98 -1.19
C PHE A 244 -0.49 0.13 -1.79
N ASP A 245 -1.40 0.65 -0.97
CA ASP A 245 -2.30 1.75 -1.30
C ASP A 245 -1.61 3.10 -1.06
N PHE A 246 -0.92 3.62 -2.08
CA PHE A 246 -0.35 4.98 -2.08
C PHE A 246 -1.27 5.97 -2.79
N ASP A 247 -1.12 7.26 -2.47
CA ASP A 247 -1.85 8.36 -3.11
C ASP A 247 -0.90 9.37 -3.78
N LEU A 248 -1.49 10.31 -4.54
CA LEU A 248 -0.73 11.35 -5.22
C LEU A 248 -0.02 12.29 -4.22
N ASP A 249 -0.60 12.50 -3.04
CA ASP A 249 -0.03 13.36 -2.01
C ASP A 249 1.30 12.80 -1.50
N PHE A 250 1.33 11.51 -1.16
CA PHE A 250 2.54 10.80 -0.73
C PHE A 250 3.63 10.80 -1.81
N LEU A 251 3.28 10.45 -3.06
CA LEU A 251 4.27 10.41 -4.14
C LEU A 251 4.80 11.80 -4.49
N THR A 252 3.93 12.80 -4.52
CA THR A 252 4.32 14.20 -4.72
C THR A 252 5.26 14.66 -3.61
N ARG A 253 5.00 14.27 -2.36
CA ARG A 253 5.93 14.56 -1.25
C ARG A 253 7.31 13.96 -1.48
N CYS A 254 7.36 12.68 -1.84
CA CYS A 254 8.62 12.00 -2.11
C CYS A 254 9.39 12.66 -3.27
N ILE A 255 8.70 13.15 -4.31
CA ILE A 255 9.31 13.93 -5.39
C ILE A 255 9.91 15.23 -4.85
N VAL A 256 9.16 16.00 -4.06
CA VAL A 256 9.66 17.26 -3.46
C VAL A 256 10.88 17.00 -2.59
N VAL A 257 10.86 15.96 -1.78
CA VAL A 257 12.01 15.54 -0.97
C VAL A 257 13.20 15.17 -1.84
N SER A 258 12.99 14.43 -2.94
CA SER A 258 14.04 14.09 -3.88
C SER A 258 14.64 15.29 -4.62
N LEU A 259 13.85 16.34 -4.85
CA LEU A 259 14.30 17.56 -5.54
C LEU A 259 15.02 18.54 -4.62
N THR A 260 14.50 18.70 -3.40
CA THR A 260 14.84 19.83 -2.53
C THR A 260 15.49 19.43 -1.22
N GLY A 261 15.39 18.16 -0.83
CA GLY A 261 15.74 17.71 0.51
C GLY A 261 14.85 18.31 1.60
N SER A 262 13.61 18.69 1.28
CA SER A 262 12.61 19.23 2.21
C SER A 262 11.30 18.50 2.01
N ALA A 263 10.55 18.28 3.08
CA ALA A 263 9.22 17.68 3.06
C ALA A 263 8.09 18.73 2.99
N LEU A 264 8.43 20.02 3.05
CA LEU A 264 7.47 21.15 2.97
C LEU A 264 7.11 21.49 1.53
N TYR A 265 5.82 21.76 1.29
CA TYR A 265 5.26 22.13 -0.02
C TYR A 265 5.24 23.63 -0.32
N SER A 266 5.00 24.48 0.68
CA SER A 266 4.93 25.94 0.52
C SER A 266 5.67 26.64 1.66
N LYS A 267 6.27 27.82 1.37
CA LYS A 267 7.13 28.63 2.28
C LYS A 267 8.53 28.08 2.63
N ASN A 268 9.07 27.10 1.91
CA ASN A 268 10.50 26.80 2.02
C ASN A 268 11.27 27.44 0.86
N SER A 269 12.45 28.02 1.13
CA SER A 269 13.30 28.70 0.16
C SER A 269 13.78 27.81 -0.99
N LYS A 270 13.60 26.49 -0.86
CA LYS A 270 14.15 25.45 -1.73
C LYS A 270 13.23 25.01 -2.88
N LEU A 271 11.90 25.06 -2.73
CA LEU A 271 10.96 24.66 -3.80
C LEU A 271 10.56 25.89 -4.61
N LYS A 272 11.42 26.23 -5.58
CA LYS A 272 11.22 27.31 -6.54
C LYS A 272 11.04 26.71 -7.92
N TYR A 273 9.81 26.67 -8.42
CA TYR A 273 9.45 25.94 -9.64
C TYR A 273 10.21 26.47 -10.88
N GLU A 274 10.59 27.75 -10.89
CA GLU A 274 11.43 28.37 -11.91
C GLU A 274 12.83 27.73 -12.03
N ASN A 275 13.32 27.06 -11.00
CA ASN A 275 14.64 26.43 -10.98
C ASN A 275 14.65 25.01 -11.56
N PHE A 276 13.48 24.40 -11.80
CA PHE A 276 13.36 23.00 -12.22
C PHE A 276 12.78 22.88 -13.62
N LYS A 277 13.40 22.00 -14.42
CA LYS A 277 12.96 21.62 -15.76
C LYS A 277 12.28 20.25 -15.71
N LYS A 278 11.67 19.86 -16.84
CA LYS A 278 11.01 18.56 -16.99
C LYS A 278 11.93 17.41 -16.57
N GLU A 279 13.19 17.43 -17.00
CA GLU A 279 14.16 16.38 -16.74
C GLU A 279 14.46 16.23 -15.23
N ASP A 280 14.41 17.31 -14.46
CA ASP A 280 14.64 17.28 -13.02
C ASP A 280 13.50 16.52 -12.31
N TYR A 281 12.25 16.80 -12.69
CA TYR A 281 11.08 16.09 -12.17
C TYR A 281 11.07 14.62 -12.57
N GLU A 282 11.40 14.30 -13.83
CA GLU A 282 11.50 12.92 -14.31
C GLU A 282 12.61 12.16 -13.56
N ASN A 283 13.77 12.77 -13.35
CA ASN A 283 14.87 12.19 -12.59
C ASN A 283 14.51 11.96 -11.12
N ALA A 284 13.87 12.94 -10.47
CA ALA A 284 13.39 12.79 -9.09
C ALA A 284 12.38 11.66 -8.96
N TRP A 285 11.41 11.60 -9.88
CA TRP A 285 10.44 10.52 -9.92
C TRP A 285 11.10 9.15 -10.14
N ASN A 286 12.06 9.05 -11.07
CA ASN A 286 12.78 7.81 -11.33
C ASN A 286 13.51 7.30 -10.08
N LYS A 287 14.11 8.19 -9.28
CA LYS A 287 14.72 7.83 -7.99
C LYS A 287 13.68 7.35 -6.98
N VAL A 288 12.58 8.09 -6.84
CA VAL A 288 11.48 7.75 -5.91
C VAL A 288 10.84 6.41 -6.25
N SER A 289 10.50 6.18 -7.53
CA SER A 289 9.91 4.92 -7.99
C SER A 289 10.82 3.74 -7.66
N ARG A 290 12.11 3.85 -8.01
CA ARG A 290 13.09 2.78 -7.71
C ARG A 290 13.31 2.58 -6.22
N ALA A 291 13.28 3.65 -5.41
CA ALA A 291 13.38 3.56 -3.96
C ALA A 291 12.19 2.81 -3.36
N LEU A 292 10.97 3.04 -3.86
CA LEU A 292 9.79 2.29 -3.44
C LEU A 292 9.82 0.83 -3.92
N ASP A 293 10.23 0.59 -5.17
CA ASP A 293 10.42 -0.77 -5.72
C ASP A 293 11.43 -1.59 -4.90
N TYR A 294 12.47 -0.94 -4.36
CA TYR A 294 13.45 -1.55 -3.46
C TYR A 294 12.93 -1.70 -2.02
N LEU A 295 12.21 -0.71 -1.50
CA LEU A 295 11.75 -0.69 -0.11
C LEU A 295 10.60 -1.67 0.15
N ILE A 296 9.66 -1.83 -0.78
CA ILE A 296 8.48 -2.68 -0.60
C ILE A 296 8.85 -4.15 -0.29
N PRO A 297 9.77 -4.80 -1.03
CA PRO A 297 10.22 -6.15 -0.69
C PRO A 297 10.82 -6.24 0.72
N ILE A 298 11.57 -5.22 1.16
CA ILE A 298 12.12 -5.15 2.52
C ILE A 298 10.99 -5.05 3.55
N LEU A 299 9.98 -4.22 3.29
CA LEU A 299 8.80 -4.14 4.16
C LEU A 299 8.09 -5.50 4.25
N GLN A 300 7.90 -6.20 3.14
CA GLN A 300 7.22 -7.49 3.11
C GLN A 300 8.03 -8.61 3.78
N GLN A 301 9.32 -8.71 3.48
CA GLN A 301 10.18 -9.81 3.91
C GLN A 301 10.79 -9.60 5.30
N ASP A 302 11.38 -8.41 5.53
CA ASP A 302 12.12 -8.12 6.76
C ASP A 302 11.24 -7.53 7.86
N ALA A 303 10.24 -6.73 7.49
CA ALA A 303 9.32 -6.06 8.42
C ALA A 303 7.97 -6.78 8.58
N ILE A 304 7.68 -7.79 7.74
CA ILE A 304 6.43 -8.55 7.75
C ILE A 304 5.21 -7.61 7.51
N VAL A 305 5.42 -6.52 6.77
CA VAL A 305 4.41 -5.56 6.32
C VAL A 305 3.97 -5.98 4.93
N SER A 306 2.84 -6.67 4.84
CA SER A 306 2.31 -7.23 3.59
C SER A 306 1.53 -6.20 2.76
N SER A 307 1.04 -5.15 3.42
CA SER A 307 0.20 -4.12 2.79
C SER A 307 0.27 -2.79 3.53
N SER A 308 -0.20 -1.70 2.89
CA SER A 308 -0.37 -0.39 3.56
C SER A 308 -1.36 -0.45 4.74
N ARG A 309 -2.21 -1.48 4.81
CA ARG A 309 -3.12 -1.71 5.95
C ARG A 309 -2.38 -2.16 7.21
N ASP A 310 -1.13 -2.59 7.10
CA ASP A 310 -0.35 -3.04 8.24
C ASP A 310 0.40 -1.88 8.94
N ILE A 311 0.50 -0.72 8.29
CA ILE A 311 1.14 0.49 8.83
C ILE A 311 0.12 1.60 9.07
N ASN A 312 0.36 2.46 10.07
CA ASN A 312 -0.63 3.46 10.48
C ASN A 312 -0.81 4.61 9.47
N THR A 313 0.24 4.91 8.70
CA THR A 313 0.29 6.03 7.76
C THR A 313 1.43 5.82 6.78
N ASN A 314 1.22 6.13 5.50
CA ASN A 314 2.28 6.08 4.48
C ASN A 314 3.37 7.13 4.75
N ASN A 315 3.07 8.19 5.50
CA ASN A 315 4.04 9.24 5.85
C ASN A 315 5.26 8.69 6.59
N VAL A 316 5.14 7.56 7.30
CA VAL A 316 6.28 6.92 7.97
C VAL A 316 7.36 6.45 6.99
N LEU A 317 7.00 6.23 5.72
CA LEU A 317 7.92 5.79 4.69
C LEU A 317 8.69 6.96 4.06
N VAL A 318 8.25 8.21 4.23
CA VAL A 318 8.89 9.38 3.58
C VAL A 318 10.36 9.52 4.00
N PRO A 319 10.76 9.42 5.29
CA PRO A 319 12.18 9.48 5.63
C PRO A 319 13.00 8.27 5.13
N LEU A 320 12.40 7.08 5.00
CA LEU A 320 13.08 5.92 4.40
C LEU A 320 13.33 6.17 2.91
N VAL A 321 12.33 6.67 2.19
CA VAL A 321 12.48 7.05 0.77
C VAL A 321 13.52 8.16 0.63
N ALA A 322 13.50 9.17 1.50
CA ALA A 322 14.50 10.24 1.54
C ALA A 322 15.91 9.67 1.67
N TYR A 323 16.11 8.72 2.60
CA TYR A 323 17.40 8.08 2.81
C TYR A 323 17.88 7.33 1.57
N LEU A 324 17.00 6.50 0.99
CA LEU A 324 17.32 5.71 -0.20
C LEU A 324 17.67 6.60 -1.40
N VAL A 325 16.90 7.67 -1.64
CA VAL A 325 17.14 8.60 -2.75
C VAL A 325 18.51 9.30 -2.63
N HIS A 326 19.01 9.53 -1.41
CA HIS A 326 20.31 10.15 -1.15
C HIS A 326 21.48 9.14 -1.08
N ASN A 327 21.20 7.83 -1.01
CA ASN A 327 22.20 6.76 -0.86
C ASN A 327 22.06 5.70 -1.95
N ASP A 328 22.03 6.13 -3.22
CA ASP A 328 22.02 5.24 -4.40
C ASP A 328 20.94 4.15 -4.39
N ILE A 329 19.80 4.44 -3.78
CA ILE A 329 18.61 3.57 -3.69
C ILE A 329 18.92 2.27 -2.95
N ARG A 330 19.83 2.30 -1.95
CA ARG A 330 20.16 1.15 -1.12
C ARG A 330 20.34 1.53 0.33
N PHE A 331 19.94 0.62 1.21
CA PHE A 331 20.45 0.66 2.58
C PHE A 331 21.87 0.09 2.58
N LYS A 332 22.78 0.65 3.37
CA LYS A 332 24.02 -0.06 3.69
C LYS A 332 23.63 -1.30 4.50
N THR A 333 24.35 -2.41 4.31
CA THR A 333 23.91 -3.79 4.61
C THR A 333 23.04 -3.95 5.86
N ASN A 334 23.42 -3.31 6.97
CA ASN A 334 22.79 -3.49 8.28
C ASN A 334 21.83 -2.35 8.68
N GLU A 335 21.91 -1.18 8.05
CA GLU A 335 21.09 -0.01 8.40
C GLU A 335 19.60 -0.23 8.19
N LYS A 336 19.21 -1.13 7.26
CA LYS A 336 17.81 -1.42 6.97
C LYS A 336 17.03 -1.80 8.24
N TYR A 337 17.59 -2.61 9.12
CA TYR A 337 16.87 -3.06 10.32
C TYR A 337 16.71 -1.96 11.35
N LYS A 338 17.68 -1.03 11.46
CA LYS A 338 17.54 0.15 12.31
C LYS A 338 16.48 1.12 11.77
N PHE A 339 16.40 1.27 10.45
CA PHE A 339 15.32 2.02 9.81
C PHE A 339 13.95 1.38 10.05
N LEU A 340 13.85 0.06 9.97
CA LEU A 340 12.62 -0.66 10.30
C LEU A 340 12.26 -0.53 11.78
N HIS A 341 13.24 -0.61 12.69
CA HIS A 341 13.06 -0.35 14.11
C HIS A 341 12.48 1.05 14.35
N TRP A 342 13.10 2.08 13.77
CA TRP A 342 12.57 3.44 13.83
C TRP A 342 11.16 3.57 13.22
N MET A 343 10.90 2.93 12.07
CA MET A 343 9.60 2.97 11.40
C MET A 343 8.48 2.42 12.32
N PHE A 344 8.75 1.32 13.02
CA PHE A 344 7.79 0.78 13.99
C PHE A 344 7.65 1.69 15.21
N LEU A 345 8.73 2.25 15.76
CA LEU A 345 8.66 3.25 16.84
C LEU A 345 7.83 4.48 16.45
N ALA A 346 8.07 5.04 15.26
CA ALA A 346 7.32 6.18 14.73
C ALA A 346 5.84 5.84 14.55
N SER A 347 5.55 4.60 14.14
CA SER A 347 4.19 4.10 13.97
C SER A 347 3.46 3.93 15.31
N ILE A 348 4.02 3.20 16.28
CA ILE A 348 3.37 2.94 17.59
C ILE A 348 3.14 4.23 18.37
N TRP A 349 4.04 5.21 18.23
CA TRP A 349 3.95 6.50 18.91
C TRP A 349 3.26 7.58 18.10
N ALA A 350 2.56 7.19 17.03
CA ALA A 350 1.72 8.08 16.24
C ALA A 350 2.46 9.35 15.78
N ARG A 351 3.74 9.21 15.38
CA ARG A 351 4.62 10.35 15.07
C ARG A 351 4.02 11.28 14.01
N TYR A 352 3.18 10.82 13.10
CA TYR A 352 2.56 11.67 12.08
C TYR A 352 1.05 11.86 12.25
N SER A 353 0.53 11.76 13.48
CA SER A 353 -0.89 12.04 13.78
C SER A 353 -1.21 13.53 13.95
N GLY A 354 -0.19 14.39 14.15
CA GLY A 354 -0.33 15.84 14.24
C GLY A 354 0.98 16.54 13.90
N GLN A 355 0.89 17.77 13.39
CA GLN A 355 2.04 18.55 12.87
C GLN A 355 2.86 17.76 11.83
N THR A 356 2.18 17.02 10.96
CA THR A 356 2.79 16.08 10.02
C THR A 356 3.88 16.71 9.18
N ASP A 357 3.62 17.90 8.61
CA ASP A 357 4.60 18.59 7.77
C ASP A 357 5.86 19.01 8.53
N GLN A 358 5.72 19.56 9.75
CA GLN A 358 6.87 19.97 10.55
C GLN A 358 7.71 18.77 11.00
N ARG A 359 7.05 17.65 11.36
CA ARG A 359 7.74 16.42 11.78
C ARG A 359 8.46 15.76 10.62
N LEU A 360 7.80 15.66 9.46
CA LEU A 360 8.43 15.16 8.24
C LEU A 360 9.61 16.04 7.81
N GLU A 361 9.50 17.36 7.88
CA GLU A 361 10.61 18.26 7.59
C GLU A 361 11.78 18.05 8.54
N LYS A 362 11.51 17.89 9.83
CA LYS A 362 12.55 17.61 10.83
C LYS A 362 13.24 16.28 10.53
N ASP A 363 12.48 15.22 10.28
CA ASP A 363 13.00 13.88 10.01
C ASP A 363 13.80 13.83 8.70
N VAL A 364 13.29 14.44 7.63
CA VAL A 364 14.01 14.55 6.35
C VAL A 364 15.28 15.37 6.50
N ASN A 365 15.28 16.46 7.26
CA ASN A 365 16.50 17.21 7.54
C ASN A 365 17.51 16.38 8.34
N SER A 366 17.08 15.55 9.29
CA SER A 366 17.96 14.60 9.98
C SER A 366 18.54 13.56 9.04
N ILE A 367 17.76 13.06 8.07
CA ILE A 367 18.26 12.16 7.02
C ILE A 367 19.40 12.76 6.21
N ILE A 368 19.28 14.03 5.84
CA ILE A 368 20.16 14.67 4.87
C ILE A 368 21.41 15.26 5.51
N ASN A 369 21.27 15.83 6.71
CA ASN A 369 22.31 16.68 7.29
C ASN A 369 23.05 16.02 8.47
N GLU A 370 22.51 14.97 9.10
CA GLU A 370 23.16 14.34 10.26
C GLU A 370 24.14 13.25 9.83
N ALA A 371 25.25 13.13 10.57
CA ALA A 371 26.23 12.07 10.35
C ALA A 371 25.69 10.67 10.72
N ASN A 372 24.77 10.61 11.69
CA ASN A 372 24.04 9.39 12.06
C ASN A 372 22.52 9.66 12.05
N PRO A 373 21.89 9.60 10.87
CA PRO A 373 20.48 9.92 10.71
C PRO A 373 19.56 9.08 11.59
N ILE A 374 19.83 7.78 11.70
CA ILE A 374 18.94 6.85 12.40
C ILE A 374 18.93 7.15 13.90
N LYS A 375 20.09 7.47 14.47
CA LYS A 375 20.16 7.88 15.88
C LYS A 375 19.35 9.16 16.10
N ALA A 376 19.54 10.18 15.26
CA ALA A 376 18.78 11.43 15.37
C ALA A 376 17.27 11.17 15.30
N LEU A 377 16.83 10.34 14.35
CA LEU A 377 15.43 9.95 14.18
C LEU A 377 14.82 9.23 15.42
N VAL A 378 15.61 8.40 16.10
CA VAL A 378 15.19 7.69 17.33
C VAL A 378 15.20 8.63 18.53
N ASP A 379 16.24 9.45 18.68
CA ASP A 379 16.36 10.46 19.73
C ASP A 379 15.16 11.42 19.70
N GLU A 380 14.70 11.81 18.50
CA GLU A 380 13.49 12.62 18.31
C GLU A 380 12.20 11.99 18.83
N ILE A 381 12.10 10.66 18.84
CA ILE A 381 10.96 9.95 19.43
C ILE A 381 11.14 9.89 20.95
N GLN A 382 12.35 9.58 21.41
CA GLN A 382 12.70 9.52 22.82
C GLN A 382 12.48 10.86 23.52
N ASP A 383 12.87 11.98 22.93
CA ASP A 383 12.68 13.33 23.47
C ASP A 383 11.20 13.69 23.61
N MET A 384 10.39 13.28 22.63
CA MET A 384 8.95 13.55 22.64
C MET A 384 8.18 12.67 23.63
N ARG A 385 8.58 11.41 23.80
CA ARG A 385 7.86 10.43 24.63
C ARG A 385 8.45 10.21 26.01
N GLY A 386 9.72 10.54 26.22
CA GLY A 386 10.50 10.22 27.41
C GLY A 386 10.93 8.74 27.51
N ARG A 387 10.45 7.87 26.62
CA ARG A 387 10.81 6.44 26.52
C ARG A 387 10.51 5.88 25.13
N LEU A 388 11.21 4.81 24.75
CA LEU A 388 10.94 4.03 23.55
C LEU A 388 10.04 2.82 23.81
N GLU A 389 10.23 2.16 24.97
CA GLU A 389 9.54 0.93 25.35
C GLU A 389 8.03 1.11 25.42
N VAL A 390 7.26 0.08 25.05
CA VAL A 390 5.81 -0.01 25.28
C VAL A 390 5.56 -0.62 26.65
N LYS A 391 4.63 -0.04 27.40
CA LYS A 391 4.18 -0.54 28.71
C LYS A 391 2.75 -1.07 28.60
N PRO A 392 2.31 -1.97 29.50
CA PRO A 392 0.93 -2.45 29.54
C PRO A 392 -0.08 -1.29 29.53
N ASP A 393 0.16 -0.23 30.30
CA ASP A 393 -0.72 0.94 30.42
C ASP A 393 -0.93 1.68 29.09
N ASP A 394 -0.03 1.54 28.11
CA ASP A 394 -0.22 2.14 26.78
C ASP A 394 -1.34 1.47 25.98
N LEU A 395 -1.66 0.21 26.30
CA LEU A 395 -2.72 -0.58 25.67
C LEU A 395 -4.07 -0.43 26.38
N GLU A 396 -4.08 0.06 27.63
CA GLU A 396 -5.29 0.14 28.45
C GLU A 396 -6.35 1.04 27.80
N GLY A 397 -7.56 0.50 27.65
CA GLY A 397 -8.70 1.21 27.05
C GLY A 397 -8.52 1.61 25.58
N ARG A 398 -7.47 1.13 24.89
CA ARG A 398 -7.22 1.41 23.46
C ARG A 398 -7.92 0.40 22.58
N GLY A 399 -8.68 0.88 21.60
CA GLY A 399 -9.38 0.05 20.62
C GLY A 399 -8.61 -0.15 19.31
N ALA A 400 -9.26 -0.80 18.32
CA ALA A 400 -8.65 -1.15 17.04
C ALA A 400 -8.18 0.03 16.16
N SER A 401 -8.64 1.25 16.45
CA SER A 401 -8.16 2.46 15.76
C SER A 401 -6.81 2.97 16.25
N HIS A 402 -6.33 2.48 17.39
CA HIS A 402 -5.06 2.91 17.97
C HIS A 402 -3.88 2.24 17.26
N PRO A 403 -2.74 2.94 17.06
CA PRO A 403 -1.55 2.40 16.39
C PRO A 403 -1.04 1.04 16.87
N LEU A 404 -1.13 0.78 18.17
CA LEU A 404 -0.71 -0.48 18.79
C LEU A 404 -1.52 -1.69 18.29
N TYR A 405 -2.74 -1.50 17.76
CA TYR A 405 -3.52 -2.58 17.17
C TYR A 405 -2.82 -3.17 15.93
N ARG A 406 -2.27 -2.31 15.07
CA ARG A 406 -1.50 -2.76 13.90
C ARG A 406 -0.20 -3.43 14.33
N MET A 407 0.41 -2.95 15.41
CA MET A 407 1.59 -3.59 15.98
C MET A 407 1.28 -5.00 16.50
N LEU A 408 0.14 -5.19 17.19
CA LEU A 408 -0.33 -6.51 17.60
C LEU A 408 -0.47 -7.44 16.39
N TYR A 409 -0.99 -6.95 15.26
CA TYR A 409 -1.08 -7.72 14.03
C TYR A 409 0.29 -8.13 13.48
N ILE A 410 1.25 -7.21 13.45
CA ILE A 410 2.64 -7.49 13.01
C ILE A 410 3.30 -8.57 13.87
N ILE A 411 3.28 -8.44 15.20
CA ILE A 411 3.92 -9.43 16.08
C ILE A 411 3.21 -10.79 16.02
N THR A 412 1.90 -10.81 15.77
CA THR A 412 1.12 -12.04 15.57
C THR A 412 1.55 -12.75 14.29
N LYS A 413 1.75 -12.01 13.19
CA LYS A 413 2.31 -12.55 11.95
C LYS A 413 3.75 -13.04 12.14
N ASN A 414 4.58 -12.29 12.85
CA ASN A 414 5.96 -12.68 13.18
C ASN A 414 6.02 -14.00 13.96
N LYS A 415 5.06 -14.26 14.84
CA LYS A 415 4.91 -15.52 15.58
C LYS A 415 4.33 -16.67 14.75
N ARG A 416 3.97 -16.44 13.48
CA ARG A 416 3.27 -17.41 12.63
C ARG A 416 2.05 -17.98 13.37
N ALA A 417 1.20 -17.07 13.84
CA ALA A 417 0.00 -17.42 14.59
C ALA A 417 -0.89 -18.37 13.80
N ILE A 418 -1.61 -19.20 14.56
CA ILE A 418 -2.43 -20.30 14.04
C ILE A 418 -3.89 -19.91 14.17
N ASP A 419 -4.65 -20.15 13.11
CA ASP A 419 -6.10 -19.97 13.09
C ASP A 419 -6.79 -21.00 13.98
N TRP A 420 -7.85 -20.56 14.66
CA TRP A 420 -8.51 -21.33 15.71
C TRP A 420 -9.54 -22.35 15.21
N SER A 421 -9.92 -22.34 13.93
CA SER A 421 -10.85 -23.33 13.36
C SER A 421 -10.20 -24.32 12.40
N ASN A 422 -9.14 -23.93 11.70
CA ASN A 422 -8.52 -24.78 10.67
C ASN A 422 -7.04 -25.07 10.89
N GLY A 423 -6.38 -24.44 11.88
CA GLY A 423 -4.97 -24.68 12.17
C GLY A 423 -3.99 -24.11 11.15
N GLY A 424 -4.47 -23.37 10.14
CA GLY A 424 -3.65 -22.69 9.14
C GLY A 424 -2.94 -21.45 9.71
N PRO A 425 -1.88 -20.96 9.04
CA PRO A 425 -1.20 -19.74 9.46
C PRO A 425 -2.04 -18.48 9.19
N ILE A 426 -1.99 -17.50 10.10
CA ILE A 426 -2.65 -16.19 9.99
C ILE A 426 -1.82 -15.22 9.11
N SER A 427 -1.08 -15.76 8.14
CA SER A 427 -0.27 -14.99 7.19
C SER A 427 -0.72 -15.29 5.76
N GLY A 428 -1.28 -14.30 5.06
CA GLY A 428 -1.51 -14.37 3.61
C GLY A 428 -2.75 -15.13 3.13
N THR A 429 -3.88 -15.09 3.84
CA THR A 429 -5.09 -15.77 3.37
C THR A 429 -5.79 -15.08 2.20
N ILE A 430 -6.10 -15.86 1.16
CA ILE A 430 -6.78 -15.44 -0.08
C ILE A 430 -8.25 -15.89 -0.02
N GLY A 431 -9.19 -14.97 -0.21
CA GLY A 431 -10.63 -15.23 -0.34
C GLY A 431 -11.52 -14.74 0.83
N ASP A 432 -12.77 -14.38 0.54
CA ASP A 432 -13.71 -13.74 1.48
C ASP A 432 -13.97 -14.56 2.77
N TYR A 433 -14.04 -15.89 2.65
CA TYR A 433 -14.26 -16.82 3.77
C TYR A 433 -13.04 -17.00 4.68
N TYR A 434 -11.83 -16.82 4.14
CA TYR A 434 -10.57 -16.93 4.88
C TYR A 434 -9.95 -15.57 5.20
N SER A 435 -10.70 -14.48 4.95
CA SER A 435 -10.31 -13.13 5.35
C SER A 435 -10.06 -13.06 6.85
N ILE A 436 -8.97 -12.42 7.23
CA ILE A 436 -8.59 -12.25 8.64
C ILE A 436 -9.54 -11.23 9.27
N GLN A 437 -10.19 -11.64 10.36
CA GLN A 437 -11.12 -10.87 11.16
C GLN A 437 -10.52 -10.53 12.52
N SER A 438 -10.93 -9.38 13.05
CA SER A 438 -10.68 -8.97 14.44
C SER A 438 -11.76 -9.55 15.33
N HIS A 439 -11.46 -10.68 15.98
CA HIS A 439 -12.40 -11.35 16.88
C HIS A 439 -12.22 -10.86 18.31
N HIS A 440 -13.33 -10.56 18.99
CA HIS A 440 -13.35 -10.31 20.42
C HIS A 440 -13.30 -11.63 21.17
N ILE A 441 -12.21 -11.90 21.90
CA ILE A 441 -12.00 -13.16 22.63
C ILE A 441 -13.12 -13.40 23.62
N PHE A 442 -13.46 -12.37 24.39
CA PHE A 442 -14.71 -12.31 25.12
C PHE A 442 -15.70 -11.57 24.21
N PRO A 443 -16.69 -12.27 23.60
CA PRO A 443 -17.56 -11.65 22.61
C PRO A 443 -18.31 -10.45 23.19
N GLN A 444 -18.49 -9.40 22.38
CA GLN A 444 -19.15 -8.17 22.84
C GLN A 444 -20.56 -8.43 23.39
N ALA A 445 -21.36 -9.21 22.65
CA ALA A 445 -22.73 -9.54 23.05
C ALA A 445 -22.77 -10.26 24.41
N PHE A 446 -21.81 -11.16 24.63
CA PHE A 446 -21.62 -11.87 25.89
C PHE A 446 -21.26 -10.91 27.03
N LEU A 447 -20.25 -10.05 26.83
CA LEU A 447 -19.81 -9.09 27.85
C LEU A 447 -20.88 -8.06 28.23
N TYR A 448 -21.65 -7.56 27.25
CA TYR A 448 -22.72 -6.60 27.54
C TYR A 448 -23.95 -7.21 28.22
N LYS A 449 -24.13 -8.53 28.06
CA LYS A 449 -25.20 -9.25 28.74
C LYS A 449 -24.87 -9.51 30.20
N GLU A 450 -23.63 -9.88 30.49
CA GLU A 450 -23.24 -10.41 31.80
C GLU A 450 -22.57 -9.37 32.72
N LEU A 451 -21.75 -8.45 32.18
CA LEU A 451 -20.82 -7.64 32.99
C LEU A 451 -20.86 -6.13 32.74
N PHE A 452 -21.26 -5.68 31.54
CA PHE A 452 -21.08 -4.28 31.14
C PHE A 452 -22.32 -3.65 30.49
N ASP A 453 -22.60 -2.38 30.79
CA ASP A 453 -23.63 -1.60 30.09
C ASP A 453 -23.16 -1.06 28.73
N SER A 454 -23.86 -1.42 27.65
CA SER A 454 -23.62 -0.95 26.28
C SER A 454 -23.95 0.52 26.05
N ASN A 455 -24.56 1.23 27.00
CA ASN A 455 -24.78 2.68 26.91
C ASN A 455 -23.65 3.48 27.56
N ASN A 456 -22.83 2.85 28.39
CA ASN A 456 -21.73 3.49 29.10
C ASN A 456 -20.47 3.56 28.23
N HIS A 457 -19.92 4.77 28.08
CA HIS A 457 -18.73 5.02 27.26
C HIS A 457 -17.46 4.34 27.80
N LEU A 458 -17.28 4.25 29.12
CA LEU A 458 -16.12 3.58 29.73
C LEU A 458 -16.19 2.07 29.51
N HIS A 459 -17.36 1.47 29.69
CA HIS A 459 -17.58 0.05 29.41
C HIS A 459 -17.31 -0.29 27.94
N LYS A 460 -17.75 0.56 27.01
CA LYS A 460 -17.43 0.39 25.58
C LYS A 460 -15.93 0.35 25.33
N LYS A 461 -15.12 1.14 26.04
CA LYS A 461 -13.65 1.13 25.88
C LYS A 461 -13.06 -0.19 26.36
N ILE A 462 -13.43 -0.66 27.55
CA ILE A 462 -12.93 -1.90 28.14
C ILE A 462 -13.31 -3.12 27.28
N VAL A 463 -14.56 -3.18 26.78
CA VAL A 463 -15.03 -4.28 25.93
C VAL A 463 -14.31 -4.31 24.57
N ASN A 464 -13.96 -3.14 24.02
CA ASN A 464 -13.35 -3.01 22.69
C ASN A 464 -11.83 -2.97 22.68
N GLU A 465 -11.19 -3.18 23.83
CA GLU A 465 -9.75 -3.05 24.01
C GLU A 465 -8.96 -3.99 23.07
N ILE A 466 -7.77 -3.56 22.67
CA ILE A 466 -6.81 -4.36 21.89
C ILE A 466 -6.52 -5.69 22.59
N ALA A 467 -6.39 -5.67 23.92
CA ALA A 467 -6.15 -6.87 24.71
C ALA A 467 -7.33 -7.87 24.72
N ASN A 468 -8.52 -7.48 24.24
CA ASN A 468 -9.63 -8.40 23.99
C ASN A 468 -9.70 -8.88 22.52
N ARG A 469 -8.71 -8.59 21.67
CA ARG A 469 -8.76 -8.91 20.24
C ARG A 469 -7.80 -10.02 19.84
N ALA A 470 -8.25 -10.91 18.97
CA ALA A 470 -7.45 -11.92 18.31
C ALA A 470 -7.69 -11.87 16.80
N PHE A 471 -6.72 -12.34 16.02
CA PHE A 471 -6.83 -12.42 14.57
C PHE A 471 -7.18 -13.85 14.19
N ILE A 472 -8.34 -14.06 13.61
CA ILE A 472 -8.80 -15.38 13.16
C ILE A 472 -9.52 -15.23 11.82
N THR A 473 -9.71 -16.32 11.10
CA THR A 473 -10.50 -16.33 9.86
C THR A 473 -11.97 -16.03 10.12
N ARG A 474 -12.67 -15.55 9.10
CA ARG A 474 -14.11 -15.30 9.17
C ARG A 474 -14.91 -16.57 9.53
N ASP A 475 -14.51 -17.74 9.02
CA ASP A 475 -15.09 -19.03 9.39
C ASP A 475 -14.96 -19.32 10.89
N ALA A 476 -13.75 -19.20 11.45
CA ALA A 476 -13.51 -19.36 12.88
C ALA A 476 -14.38 -18.39 13.71
N ASN A 477 -14.47 -17.13 13.28
CA ASN A 477 -15.29 -16.13 13.93
C ASN A 477 -16.79 -16.50 13.95
N TYR A 478 -17.31 -17.07 12.87
CA TYR A 478 -18.70 -17.57 12.83
C TYR A 478 -18.90 -18.80 13.72
N SER A 479 -17.94 -19.73 13.76
CA SER A 479 -18.02 -20.94 14.58
C SER A 479 -18.02 -20.64 16.09
N ILE A 480 -17.26 -19.62 16.50
CA ILE A 480 -17.19 -19.17 17.90
C ILE A 480 -18.43 -18.36 18.26
N SER A 481 -18.91 -17.46 17.39
CA SER A 481 -20.11 -16.64 17.62
C SER A 481 -20.03 -15.86 18.96
N ASP A 482 -20.95 -16.12 19.88
CA ASP A 482 -21.11 -15.49 21.19
C ASP A 482 -20.76 -16.46 22.34
N LYS A 483 -20.09 -17.59 22.04
CA LYS A 483 -19.66 -18.57 23.04
C LYS A 483 -18.71 -17.93 24.05
N ALA A 484 -18.84 -18.32 25.31
CA ALA A 484 -17.93 -17.86 26.35
C ALA A 484 -16.51 -18.43 26.12
N PRO A 485 -15.43 -17.68 26.43
CA PRO A 485 -14.05 -18.15 26.27
C PRO A 485 -13.76 -19.47 26.98
N THR A 486 -14.38 -19.72 28.13
CA THR A 486 -14.26 -20.98 28.87
C THR A 486 -14.74 -22.21 28.08
N GLN A 487 -15.62 -22.02 27.10
CA GLN A 487 -16.21 -23.10 26.31
C GLN A 487 -15.33 -23.48 25.12
N TYR A 488 -14.66 -22.51 24.48
CA TYR A 488 -13.96 -22.75 23.22
C TYR A 488 -12.44 -22.66 23.32
N LEU A 489 -11.84 -21.86 24.23
CA LEU A 489 -10.38 -21.72 24.29
C LEU A 489 -9.67 -23.05 24.62
N ALA A 490 -10.24 -23.85 25.51
CA ALA A 490 -9.70 -25.17 25.83
C ALA A 490 -9.74 -26.13 24.64
N GLU A 491 -10.79 -26.05 23.81
CA GLU A 491 -10.94 -26.85 22.60
C GLU A 491 -9.95 -26.40 21.52
N VAL A 492 -9.76 -25.08 21.36
CA VAL A 492 -8.78 -24.52 20.42
C VAL A 492 -7.37 -24.97 20.77
N GLU A 493 -6.96 -24.89 22.04
CA GLU A 493 -5.63 -25.34 22.46
C GLU A 493 -5.46 -26.86 22.34
N SER A 494 -6.52 -27.64 22.54
CA SER A 494 -6.49 -29.09 22.36
C SER A 494 -6.37 -29.49 20.88
N SER A 495 -7.09 -28.79 20.00
CA SER A 495 -7.12 -29.06 18.56
C SER A 495 -5.87 -28.52 17.86
N TYR A 496 -5.38 -27.36 18.31
CA TYR A 496 -4.24 -26.65 17.74
C TYR A 496 -3.25 -26.21 18.83
N PRO A 497 -2.42 -27.13 19.35
CA PRO A 497 -1.48 -26.83 20.43
C PRO A 497 -0.58 -25.62 20.13
N GLY A 498 -0.53 -24.67 21.07
CA GLY A 498 0.23 -23.43 20.95
C GLY A 498 -0.45 -22.30 20.16
N ALA A 499 -1.66 -22.50 19.62
CA ALA A 499 -2.39 -21.46 18.91
C ALA A 499 -2.73 -20.27 19.83
N LEU A 500 -3.11 -20.53 21.08
CA LEU A 500 -3.42 -19.48 22.05
C LEU A 500 -2.17 -18.68 22.43
N LYS A 501 -1.06 -19.37 22.71
CA LYS A 501 0.22 -18.74 23.08
C LYS A 501 0.76 -17.85 21.96
N LYS A 502 0.62 -18.26 20.69
CA LYS A 502 1.05 -17.46 19.52
C LYS A 502 0.21 -16.19 19.30
N GLN A 503 -0.95 -16.09 19.94
CA GLN A 503 -1.77 -14.87 19.98
C GLN A 503 -1.77 -14.20 21.36
N PHE A 504 -0.76 -14.51 22.19
CA PHE A 504 -0.54 -13.87 23.50
C PHE A 504 -1.72 -14.03 24.46
N ILE A 505 -2.43 -15.15 24.40
CA ILE A 505 -3.51 -15.46 25.34
C ILE A 505 -2.88 -15.99 26.64
N PRO A 506 -3.22 -15.42 27.82
CA PRO A 506 -2.83 -15.97 29.10
C PRO A 506 -3.32 -17.42 29.26
N MET A 507 -2.43 -18.35 29.60
CA MET A 507 -2.75 -19.79 29.65
C MET A 507 -3.37 -20.25 30.98
N ASP A 508 -3.47 -19.36 31.97
CA ASP A 508 -4.20 -19.64 33.20
C ASP A 508 -5.71 -19.66 32.91
N LYS A 509 -6.32 -20.84 33.05
CA LYS A 509 -7.74 -21.08 32.76
C LYS A 509 -8.68 -20.30 33.67
N GLU A 510 -8.23 -19.88 34.85
CA GLU A 510 -9.04 -19.03 35.73
C GLU A 510 -9.26 -17.65 35.10
N LEU A 511 -8.31 -17.15 34.30
CA LEU A 511 -8.45 -15.88 33.59
C LEU A 511 -9.44 -15.95 32.42
N TRP A 512 -9.85 -17.13 31.97
CA TRP A 512 -10.84 -17.26 30.88
C TRP A 512 -12.28 -17.07 31.37
N LYS A 513 -12.48 -17.03 32.69
CA LYS A 513 -13.80 -16.83 33.29
C LYS A 513 -14.23 -15.36 33.22
N PRO A 514 -15.54 -15.08 33.01
CA PRO A 514 -16.04 -13.71 32.87
C PRO A 514 -15.71 -12.82 34.07
N GLU A 515 -15.76 -13.35 35.29
CA GLU A 515 -15.51 -12.59 36.51
C GLU A 515 -14.05 -12.11 36.62
N ASN A 516 -13.15 -12.71 35.85
CA ASN A 516 -11.73 -12.36 35.79
C ASN A 516 -11.36 -11.56 34.52
N TYR A 517 -12.35 -11.06 33.76
CA TYR A 517 -12.11 -10.38 32.48
C TYR A 517 -11.10 -9.21 32.59
N GLU A 518 -11.20 -8.36 33.60
CA GLU A 518 -10.25 -7.24 33.77
C GLU A 518 -8.81 -7.73 34.03
N LYS A 519 -8.65 -8.80 34.84
CA LYS A 519 -7.34 -9.44 35.08
C LYS A 519 -6.81 -10.13 33.83
N PHE A 520 -7.68 -10.70 33.00
CA PHE A 520 -7.32 -11.24 31.70
C PHE A 520 -6.73 -10.15 30.80
N LEU A 521 -7.39 -8.99 30.72
CA LEU A 521 -6.88 -7.86 29.95
C LEU A 521 -5.52 -7.41 30.48
N GLU A 522 -5.36 -7.26 31.80
CA GLU A 522 -4.10 -6.88 32.44
C GLU A 522 -2.94 -7.82 32.07
N ASN A 523 -3.13 -9.14 32.24
CA ASN A 523 -2.13 -10.15 31.90
C ASN A 523 -1.81 -10.14 30.41
N ARG A 524 -2.83 -9.99 29.56
CA ARG A 524 -2.65 -9.97 28.11
C ARG A 524 -1.94 -8.70 27.62
N ARG A 525 -2.22 -7.55 28.24
CA ARG A 525 -1.47 -6.29 27.97
C ARG A 525 0.01 -6.47 28.25
N GLN A 526 0.37 -7.12 29.36
CA GLN A 526 1.76 -7.45 29.67
C GLN A 526 2.41 -8.30 28.59
N LEU A 527 1.79 -9.44 28.24
CA LEU A 527 2.32 -10.33 27.20
C LEU A 527 2.49 -9.64 25.84
N ILE A 528 1.54 -8.78 25.45
CA ILE A 528 1.61 -8.01 24.21
C ILE A 528 2.73 -6.98 24.27
N ALA A 529 2.83 -6.19 25.35
CA ALA A 529 3.88 -5.17 25.51
C ALA A 529 5.28 -5.82 25.48
N ASP A 530 5.47 -6.93 26.18
CA ASP A 530 6.72 -7.67 26.21
C ASP A 530 7.13 -8.16 24.82
N GLU A 531 6.18 -8.72 24.05
CA GLU A 531 6.49 -9.18 22.70
C GLU A 531 6.75 -8.02 21.73
N ILE A 532 6.05 -6.89 21.83
CA ILE A 532 6.35 -5.70 21.02
C ILE A 532 7.78 -5.24 21.29
N ASN A 533 8.16 -5.09 22.57
CA ASN A 533 9.50 -4.66 22.93
C ASN A 533 10.56 -5.66 22.49
N LYS A 534 10.29 -6.96 22.62
CA LYS A 534 11.16 -8.02 22.12
C LYS A 534 11.36 -7.93 20.61
N PHE A 535 10.28 -7.75 19.85
CA PHE A 535 10.35 -7.61 18.40
C PHE A 535 11.16 -6.38 17.97
N LEU A 536 10.97 -5.24 18.64
CA LEU A 536 11.74 -4.02 18.39
C LEU A 536 13.23 -4.23 18.71
N ALA A 537 13.54 -4.85 19.85
CA ALA A 537 14.90 -5.18 20.23
C ALA A 537 15.55 -6.19 19.28
N ASP A 538 14.80 -7.17 18.77
CA ASP A 538 15.30 -8.11 17.76
C ASP A 538 15.65 -7.39 16.45
N LEU A 539 14.88 -6.37 16.03
CA LEU A 539 15.23 -5.53 14.87
C LEU A 539 16.49 -4.71 15.11
N GLU A 540 16.62 -4.09 16.28
CA GLU A 540 17.81 -3.29 16.63
C GLU A 540 19.08 -4.16 16.75
N ASN A 541 18.95 -5.34 17.36
CA ASN A 541 20.06 -6.26 17.61
C ASN A 541 20.32 -7.25 16.46
N LYS A 542 19.59 -7.18 15.35
CA LYS A 542 19.94 -7.95 14.14
C LYS A 542 21.35 -7.62 13.64
N ASP A 543 21.84 -6.41 13.92
CA ASP A 543 23.24 -6.01 13.73
C ASP A 543 24.21 -6.85 14.57
N LYS A 544 23.94 -6.99 15.88
CA LYS A 544 24.77 -7.77 16.79
C LYS A 544 24.66 -9.25 16.53
N LYS A 545 23.46 -9.76 16.22
CA LYS A 545 23.29 -11.16 15.83
C LYS A 545 24.04 -11.47 14.55
N ASN A 546 24.05 -10.64 13.51
CA ASN A 546 24.83 -10.95 12.31
C ASN A 546 26.35 -10.82 12.51
N GLU A 547 26.83 -9.96 13.42
CA GLU A 547 28.26 -9.89 13.80
C GLU A 547 28.68 -11.01 14.79
N GLU A 548 27.83 -11.38 15.74
CA GLU A 548 28.04 -12.46 16.72
C GLU A 548 27.77 -13.86 16.14
N ILE A 549 26.84 -14.02 15.17
CA ILE A 549 26.59 -15.28 14.46
C ILE A 549 27.80 -15.66 13.60
N ILE A 550 28.59 -14.69 13.12
CA ILE A 550 29.86 -15.03 12.47
C ILE A 550 30.89 -15.55 13.51
N SER A 551 30.75 -15.20 14.79
CA SER A 551 31.63 -15.68 15.88
C SER A 551 31.11 -16.86 16.71
N GLU A 552 29.81 -17.16 16.69
CA GLU A 552 29.16 -18.20 17.54
C GLU A 552 28.13 -19.06 16.79
N ILE A 553 28.26 -19.29 15.48
CA ILE A 553 27.66 -20.52 14.95
C ILE A 553 28.49 -21.68 15.50
N ASN A 554 27.90 -22.46 16.41
CA ASN A 554 28.40 -23.79 16.73
C ASN A 554 28.17 -24.69 15.50
N TRP A 555 29.06 -24.57 14.52
CA TRP A 555 28.99 -25.29 13.25
C TRP A 555 28.94 -26.80 13.47
N LYS A 556 29.56 -27.27 14.57
CA LYS A 556 29.54 -28.66 15.00
C LYS A 556 28.14 -29.12 15.39
N GLU A 557 27.38 -28.30 16.13
CA GLU A 557 25.98 -28.60 16.48
C GLU A 557 25.06 -28.64 15.24
N LEU A 558 25.32 -27.80 14.23
CA LEU A 558 24.57 -27.84 12.96
C LEU A 558 24.88 -29.10 12.15
N ILE A 559 26.15 -29.53 12.11
CA ILE A 559 26.54 -30.78 11.44
C ILE A 559 25.94 -32.00 12.15
N GLU A 560 25.91 -32.00 13.49
CA GLU A 560 25.33 -33.07 14.30
C GLU A 560 23.83 -33.30 14.01
N LYS A 561 23.07 -32.22 13.75
CA LYS A 561 21.63 -32.26 13.42
C LYS A 561 21.31 -32.94 12.09
N GLY A 562 22.31 -33.18 11.24
CA GLY A 562 22.16 -33.91 9.98
C GLY A 562 21.63 -33.08 8.82
N GLU A 563 21.51 -33.73 7.66
CA GLU A 563 20.94 -33.11 6.46
C GLU A 563 19.44 -32.84 6.64
N THR A 564 19.00 -31.69 6.12
CA THR A 564 17.60 -31.24 6.18
C THR A 564 17.22 -30.59 4.85
N THR A 565 15.99 -30.09 4.73
CA THR A 565 15.60 -29.29 3.56
C THR A 565 16.40 -28.02 3.36
N PHE A 566 17.12 -27.55 4.39
CA PHE A 566 17.93 -26.35 4.34
C PHE A 566 19.43 -26.61 4.55
N VAL A 567 19.85 -27.87 4.72
CA VAL A 567 21.24 -28.23 5.02
C VAL A 567 21.64 -29.47 4.22
N GLU A 568 22.74 -29.38 3.47
CA GLU A 568 23.35 -30.49 2.73
C GLU A 568 24.82 -30.61 3.07
N PHE A 569 25.34 -31.85 3.05
CA PHE A 569 26.74 -32.15 3.16
C PHE A 569 27.31 -32.69 1.84
N LYS A 570 28.53 -32.27 1.53
CA LYS A 570 29.32 -32.79 0.41
C LYS A 570 30.74 -32.97 0.87
N SER A 571 31.30 -34.14 0.61
CA SER A 571 32.63 -34.51 1.08
C SER A 571 33.75 -33.67 0.44
N SER A 572 33.52 -33.12 -0.74
CA SER A 572 34.53 -32.39 -1.51
C SER A 572 33.90 -31.48 -2.57
N LEU A 573 34.61 -30.42 -2.97
CA LEU A 573 34.19 -29.51 -4.06
C LEU A 573 34.37 -30.18 -5.43
N ARG A 574 35.47 -30.92 -5.62
CA ARG A 574 35.83 -31.51 -6.92
C ARG A 574 36.60 -32.82 -6.86
N TYR A 575 37.17 -33.19 -5.72
CA TYR A 575 38.02 -34.37 -5.59
C TYR A 575 37.20 -35.62 -5.25
N CYS A 576 37.32 -36.66 -6.07
CA CYS A 576 36.69 -37.95 -5.77
C CYS A 576 37.64 -38.80 -4.92
N LEU A 577 37.26 -39.11 -3.67
CA LEU A 577 38.06 -39.92 -2.74
C LEU A 577 38.32 -41.35 -3.26
N ARG A 578 37.36 -41.92 -4.01
CA ARG A 578 37.47 -43.26 -4.60
C ARG A 578 38.46 -43.30 -5.77
N GLU A 579 38.35 -42.33 -6.69
CA GLU A 579 39.15 -42.25 -7.92
C GLU A 579 40.49 -41.53 -7.72
N LYS A 580 40.69 -40.92 -6.54
CA LYS A 580 41.89 -40.16 -6.14
C LYS A 580 42.29 -39.06 -7.13
N LYS A 581 41.31 -38.42 -7.77
CA LYS A 581 41.51 -37.35 -8.75
C LYS A 581 40.30 -36.40 -8.82
N PRO A 582 40.46 -35.18 -9.36
CA PRO A 582 39.34 -34.29 -9.65
C PRO A 582 38.37 -34.92 -10.67
N MET A 583 37.07 -34.83 -10.41
CA MET A 583 36.03 -35.36 -11.28
C MET A 583 34.93 -34.32 -11.53
N LYS A 584 34.57 -34.10 -12.80
CA LYS A 584 33.54 -33.11 -13.18
C LYS A 584 32.16 -33.38 -12.57
N TYR A 585 31.80 -34.65 -12.36
CA TYR A 585 30.50 -34.99 -11.77
C TYR A 585 30.39 -34.56 -10.29
N ILE A 586 31.52 -34.40 -9.59
CA ILE A 586 31.53 -33.85 -8.23
C ILE A 586 31.20 -32.35 -8.29
N GLU A 587 31.85 -31.61 -9.21
CA GLU A 587 31.54 -30.20 -9.45
C GLU A 587 30.07 -29.99 -9.87
N HIS A 588 29.55 -30.87 -10.74
CA HIS A 588 28.13 -30.90 -11.11
C HIS A 588 27.22 -31.16 -9.89
N SER A 589 27.59 -32.08 -9.00
CA SER A 589 26.81 -32.35 -7.77
C SER A 589 26.71 -31.13 -6.85
N ILE A 590 27.79 -30.33 -6.74
CA ILE A 590 27.79 -29.06 -6.03
C ILE A 590 26.83 -28.07 -6.71
N ALA A 591 26.99 -27.85 -8.02
CA ALA A 591 26.13 -26.94 -8.77
C ALA A 591 24.65 -27.35 -8.72
N LYS A 592 24.35 -28.64 -8.83
CA LYS A 592 23.00 -29.22 -8.70
C LYS A 592 22.37 -28.89 -7.35
N THR A 593 23.14 -29.02 -6.27
CA THR A 593 22.66 -28.73 -4.91
C THR A 593 22.32 -27.25 -4.76
N ILE A 594 23.19 -26.38 -5.29
CA ILE A 594 22.99 -24.93 -5.25
C ILE A 594 21.79 -24.53 -6.13
N ASN A 595 21.65 -25.13 -7.32
CA ASN A 595 20.49 -24.93 -8.19
C ASN A 595 19.18 -25.29 -7.47
N ALA A 596 19.15 -26.43 -6.79
CA ALA A 596 17.99 -26.85 -6.02
C ALA A 596 17.64 -25.85 -4.91
N PHE A 597 18.63 -25.30 -4.19
CA PHE A 597 18.41 -24.27 -3.17
C PHE A 597 17.93 -22.95 -3.76
N LEU A 598 18.53 -22.48 -4.86
CA LEU A 598 18.11 -21.25 -5.58
C LEU A 598 16.65 -21.31 -6.01
N ASN A 599 16.20 -22.48 -6.49
CA ASN A 599 14.83 -22.72 -6.95
C ASN A 599 13.84 -23.09 -5.83
N SER A 600 14.30 -23.12 -4.57
CA SER A 600 13.49 -23.46 -3.40
C SER A 600 13.61 -22.34 -2.35
N GLU A 601 13.43 -22.63 -1.07
CA GLU A 601 13.49 -21.64 0.03
C GLU A 601 14.92 -21.21 0.42
N GLY A 602 15.94 -21.49 -0.40
CA GLY A 602 17.35 -21.32 -0.04
C GLY A 602 17.88 -22.42 0.90
N GLY A 603 19.13 -22.27 1.36
CA GLY A 603 19.74 -23.23 2.27
C GLY A 603 21.25 -23.06 2.45
N ARG A 604 21.86 -24.04 3.12
CA ARG A 604 23.30 -24.11 3.37
C ARG A 604 23.87 -25.42 2.85
N LEU A 605 25.00 -25.34 2.17
CA LEU A 605 25.79 -26.48 1.74
C LEU A 605 27.14 -26.45 2.45
N PHE A 606 27.49 -27.51 3.17
CA PHE A 606 28.81 -27.70 3.74
C PHE A 606 29.65 -28.59 2.84
N ILE A 607 30.85 -28.12 2.50
CA ILE A 607 31.81 -28.85 1.69
C ILE A 607 33.03 -29.21 2.55
N GLY A 608 33.37 -30.50 2.59
CA GLY A 608 34.36 -31.07 3.52
C GLY A 608 33.74 -31.92 4.63
N VAL A 609 32.47 -32.32 4.49
CA VAL A 609 31.72 -33.17 5.44
C VAL A 609 31.06 -34.30 4.66
N ASP A 610 31.17 -35.56 5.11
CA ASP A 610 30.48 -36.69 4.46
C ASP A 610 29.04 -36.88 4.96
N ASP A 611 28.30 -37.78 4.29
CA ASP A 611 26.90 -38.07 4.58
C ASP A 611 26.72 -38.68 6.00
N GLU A 612 27.76 -39.33 6.53
CA GLU A 612 27.82 -39.84 7.90
C GLU A 612 28.13 -38.76 8.96
N ARG A 613 28.36 -37.51 8.55
CA ARG A 613 28.68 -36.33 9.37
C ARG A 613 30.12 -36.27 9.89
N ASN A 614 31.05 -37.03 9.28
CA ASN A 614 32.46 -36.91 9.59
C ASN A 614 33.05 -35.67 8.92
N ILE A 615 33.85 -34.92 9.66
CA ILE A 615 34.59 -33.76 9.15
C ILE A 615 35.83 -34.27 8.42
N LEU A 616 35.79 -34.24 7.09
CA LEU A 616 36.89 -34.67 6.23
C LEU A 616 37.91 -33.55 6.04
N GLY A 617 37.44 -32.31 5.87
CA GLY A 617 38.24 -31.15 5.53
C GLY A 617 38.46 -31.00 4.02
N LEU A 618 39.18 -29.95 3.61
CA LEU A 618 39.39 -29.59 2.19
C LEU A 618 40.82 -29.83 1.67
N ASP A 619 41.66 -30.54 2.42
CA ASP A 619 43.07 -30.78 2.05
C ASP A 619 43.22 -31.43 0.66
N TYR A 620 42.33 -32.37 0.32
CA TYR A 620 42.31 -33.00 -0.99
C TYR A 620 41.96 -32.00 -2.09
N ASP A 621 40.99 -31.12 -1.87
CA ASP A 621 40.61 -30.09 -2.84
C ASP A 621 41.73 -29.06 -3.02
N PHE A 622 42.34 -28.60 -1.93
CA PHE A 622 43.51 -27.72 -1.95
C PHE A 622 44.68 -28.33 -2.72
N GLY A 623 44.92 -29.64 -2.57
CA GLY A 623 45.93 -30.36 -3.34
C GLY A 623 45.70 -30.40 -4.86
N THR A 624 44.49 -30.08 -5.33
CA THR A 624 44.18 -29.97 -6.78
C THR A 624 44.37 -28.56 -7.34
N LEU A 625 44.66 -27.59 -6.47
CA LEU A 625 44.79 -26.18 -6.76
C LEU A 625 46.27 -25.78 -6.57
N GLY A 626 46.73 -24.73 -7.25
CA GLY A 626 48.15 -24.34 -7.24
C GLY A 626 48.70 -24.07 -5.84
N LYS A 627 50.04 -24.14 -5.69
CA LYS A 627 50.71 -24.03 -4.37
C LYS A 627 50.60 -22.66 -3.69
N ASP A 628 50.32 -21.60 -4.45
CA ASP A 628 50.21 -20.25 -3.92
C ASP A 628 48.75 -19.92 -3.58
N ASN A 629 48.51 -19.65 -2.29
CA ASN A 629 47.23 -19.22 -1.72
C ASN A 629 46.02 -20.13 -2.03
N ALA A 630 46.06 -21.35 -1.46
CA ALA A 630 45.08 -22.41 -1.70
C ALA A 630 43.61 -22.01 -1.44
N LYS A 631 43.35 -21.15 -0.44
CA LYS A 631 42.00 -20.66 -0.12
C LYS A 631 41.44 -19.74 -1.21
N ASP A 632 42.24 -18.80 -1.70
CA ASP A 632 41.85 -17.91 -2.80
C ASP A 632 41.62 -18.69 -4.10
N SER A 633 42.51 -19.64 -4.40
CA SER A 633 42.37 -20.54 -5.55
C SER A 633 41.10 -21.40 -5.47
N PHE A 634 40.70 -21.79 -4.26
CA PHE A 634 39.47 -22.55 -4.02
C PHE A 634 38.23 -21.68 -4.23
N PHE A 635 38.21 -20.46 -3.68
CA PHE A 635 37.14 -19.48 -3.92
C PHE A 635 36.95 -19.21 -5.42
N LEU A 636 38.05 -18.93 -6.14
CA LEU A 636 37.99 -18.72 -7.58
C LEU A 636 37.43 -19.93 -8.32
N LYS A 637 37.81 -21.15 -7.90
CA LYS A 637 37.28 -22.37 -8.50
C LYS A 637 35.79 -22.55 -8.21
N PHE A 638 35.35 -22.25 -6.99
CA PHE A 638 33.95 -22.26 -6.59
C PHE A 638 33.13 -21.26 -7.43
N ASP A 639 33.55 -20.01 -7.53
CA ASP A 639 32.89 -18.97 -8.34
C ASP A 639 32.81 -19.37 -9.82
N ASN A 640 33.87 -20.01 -10.34
CA ASN A 640 33.86 -20.54 -11.71
C ASN A 640 32.81 -21.65 -11.88
N ILE A 641 32.62 -22.54 -10.90
CA ILE A 641 31.55 -23.56 -10.96
C ILE A 641 30.18 -22.88 -11.01
N ILE A 642 29.92 -21.88 -10.18
CA ILE A 642 28.64 -21.15 -10.22
C ILE A 642 28.45 -20.48 -11.57
N ARG A 643 29.46 -19.77 -12.07
CA ARG A 643 29.38 -19.08 -13.36
C ARG A 643 29.15 -20.03 -14.53
N ASP A 644 29.86 -21.16 -14.56
CA ASP A 644 29.85 -22.07 -15.69
C ASP A 644 28.57 -22.92 -15.73
N TYR A 645 28.02 -23.30 -14.58
CA TYR A 645 26.82 -24.14 -14.48
C TYR A 645 25.53 -23.33 -14.30
N LEU A 646 25.56 -22.23 -13.55
CA LEU A 646 24.35 -21.51 -13.12
C LEU A 646 24.26 -20.09 -13.68
N GLY A 647 25.31 -19.56 -14.32
CA GLY A 647 25.32 -18.17 -14.80
C GLY A 647 25.86 -17.19 -13.76
N LYS A 648 26.37 -16.05 -14.25
CA LYS A 648 27.11 -15.06 -13.43
C LYS A 648 26.18 -14.22 -12.54
N GLU A 649 24.93 -14.08 -12.94
CA GLU A 649 23.87 -13.37 -12.23
C GLU A 649 23.59 -13.97 -10.85
N ASN A 650 23.70 -15.30 -10.73
CA ASN A 650 23.44 -16.04 -9.50
C ASN A 650 24.58 -15.96 -8.47
N LEU A 651 25.73 -15.36 -8.81
CA LEU A 651 26.82 -15.13 -7.84
C LEU A 651 26.39 -14.23 -6.67
N THR A 652 25.37 -13.38 -6.86
CA THR A 652 24.89 -12.49 -5.79
C THR A 652 24.05 -13.20 -4.74
N ASP A 653 23.43 -14.33 -5.11
CA ASP A 653 22.56 -15.13 -4.24
C ASP A 653 23.30 -16.28 -3.56
N VAL A 654 24.57 -16.52 -3.91
CA VAL A 654 25.41 -17.60 -3.40
C VAL A 654 26.65 -17.03 -2.72
N LYS A 655 26.79 -17.25 -1.40
CA LYS A 655 27.92 -16.75 -0.60
C LYS A 655 28.72 -17.90 0.01
N GLY A 656 29.99 -18.00 -0.35
CA GLY A 656 30.92 -18.96 0.23
C GLY A 656 31.74 -18.35 1.39
N SER A 657 32.04 -19.15 2.40
CA SER A 657 32.94 -18.78 3.50
C SER A 657 33.70 -19.99 4.03
N PHE A 658 34.92 -19.77 4.53
CA PHE A 658 35.67 -20.82 5.22
C PHE A 658 35.36 -20.80 6.71
N ILE A 659 35.19 -21.98 7.29
CA ILE A 659 35.11 -22.21 8.72
C ILE A 659 36.17 -23.24 9.11
N ASN A 660 36.67 -23.18 10.33
CA ASN A 660 37.59 -24.17 10.86
C ASN A 660 36.89 -24.97 11.98
N ILE A 661 36.86 -26.30 11.86
CA ILE A 661 36.35 -27.20 12.91
C ILE A 661 37.38 -28.30 13.12
N ASP A 662 37.81 -28.51 14.37
CA ASP A 662 38.78 -29.54 14.76
C ASP A 662 40.06 -29.53 13.87
N ASP A 663 40.65 -28.34 13.66
CA ASP A 663 41.84 -28.08 12.82
C ASP A 663 41.67 -28.38 11.32
N LYS A 664 40.44 -28.59 10.84
CA LYS A 664 40.12 -28.81 9.43
C LYS A 664 39.34 -27.64 8.85
N ASP A 665 39.76 -27.18 7.68
CA ASP A 665 39.02 -26.19 6.92
C ASP A 665 37.82 -26.84 6.21
N ILE A 666 36.64 -26.25 6.39
CA ILE A 666 35.36 -26.59 5.73
C ILE A 666 34.88 -25.33 5.00
N PHE A 667 34.19 -25.50 3.88
CA PHE A 667 33.60 -24.39 3.14
C PHE A 667 32.09 -24.42 3.26
N VAL A 668 31.51 -23.35 3.79
CA VAL A 668 30.06 -23.19 3.94
C VAL A 668 29.57 -22.27 2.84
N VAL A 669 28.60 -22.76 2.08
CA VAL A 669 27.91 -22.01 1.04
C VAL A 669 26.51 -21.69 1.54
N GLU A 670 26.22 -20.40 1.75
CA GLU A 670 24.88 -19.90 1.98
C GLU A 670 24.23 -19.53 0.65
N VAL A 671 23.07 -20.10 0.39
CA VAL A 671 22.31 -19.92 -0.86
C VAL A 671 20.97 -19.28 -0.51
N ASN A 672 20.73 -18.07 -1.04
CA ASN A 672 19.44 -17.43 -0.96
C ASN A 672 18.51 -17.94 -2.07
N ARG A 673 17.20 -17.88 -1.85
CA ARG A 673 16.23 -18.13 -2.92
C ARG A 673 16.39 -17.08 -4.02
N SER A 674 16.44 -17.53 -5.27
CA SER A 674 16.53 -16.65 -6.42
C SER A 674 15.19 -15.94 -6.71
N SER A 675 15.26 -14.68 -7.14
CA SER A 675 14.09 -13.91 -7.60
C SER A 675 13.56 -14.37 -8.95
N GLU A 676 14.34 -15.14 -9.71
CA GLU A 676 13.97 -15.73 -11.01
C GLU A 676 14.31 -17.23 -11.03
N PRO A 677 13.63 -18.06 -11.83
CA PRO A 677 13.96 -19.48 -11.92
C PRO A 677 15.34 -19.70 -12.54
N VAL A 678 16.16 -20.54 -11.90
CA VAL A 678 17.54 -20.80 -12.30
C VAL A 678 17.62 -22.16 -12.98
N PHE A 679 18.06 -22.18 -14.24
CA PHE A 679 18.39 -23.40 -14.96
C PHE A 679 19.89 -23.65 -14.89
N MET A 680 20.27 -24.91 -14.67
CA MET A 680 21.65 -25.35 -14.67
C MET A 680 22.05 -25.91 -16.03
N LYS A 681 23.23 -25.54 -16.54
CA LYS A 681 23.77 -26.05 -17.80
C LYS A 681 24.76 -27.17 -17.56
N PHE A 682 24.51 -28.34 -18.16
CA PHE A 682 25.46 -29.45 -18.18
C PHE A 682 25.41 -30.21 -19.50
N GLU A 683 26.58 -30.43 -20.13
CA GLU A 683 26.70 -31.17 -21.39
C GLU A 683 25.68 -30.76 -22.49
N ASN A 684 25.46 -29.45 -22.66
CA ASN A 684 24.49 -28.84 -23.59
C ASN A 684 23.01 -29.16 -23.31
N LYS A 685 22.66 -29.51 -22.07
CA LYS A 685 21.29 -29.64 -21.59
C LYS A 685 21.03 -28.64 -20.47
N ASP A 686 19.83 -28.07 -20.47
CA ASP A 686 19.30 -27.32 -19.36
C ASP A 686 18.62 -28.29 -18.37
N GLU A 687 19.07 -28.26 -17.13
CA GLU A 687 18.56 -29.07 -16.03
C GLU A 687 17.92 -28.13 -14.99
N PHE A 688 16.79 -28.56 -14.41
CA PHE A 688 16.10 -27.80 -13.37
C PHE A 688 15.92 -28.68 -12.14
N TYR A 689 16.48 -28.26 -11.01
CA TYR A 689 16.39 -28.98 -9.75
C TYR A 689 15.63 -28.19 -8.71
N VAL A 690 14.88 -28.90 -7.88
CA VAL A 690 14.13 -28.37 -6.73
C VAL A 690 14.43 -29.23 -5.50
N ARG A 691 14.40 -28.63 -4.31
CA ARG A 691 14.53 -29.36 -3.05
C ARG A 691 13.23 -30.07 -2.70
N ALA A 692 13.33 -31.38 -2.47
CA ALA A 692 12.26 -32.19 -1.90
C ALA A 692 12.80 -32.91 -0.65
N SER A 693 12.33 -32.49 0.53
CA SER A 693 12.87 -32.95 1.82
C SER A 693 14.39 -32.77 1.87
N ALA A 694 15.19 -33.81 2.06
CA ALA A 694 16.66 -33.73 2.10
C ALA A 694 17.34 -33.96 0.74
N SER A 695 16.60 -34.04 -0.38
CA SER A 695 17.16 -34.43 -1.68
C SER A 695 16.94 -33.37 -2.77
N SER A 696 17.86 -33.30 -3.73
CA SER A 696 17.74 -32.44 -4.91
C SER A 696 17.15 -33.24 -6.07
N GLN A 697 15.88 -32.97 -6.39
CA GLN A 697 15.10 -33.72 -7.37
C GLN A 697 15.11 -33.03 -8.75
N PRO A 698 15.38 -33.77 -9.84
CA PRO A 698 15.28 -33.23 -11.19
C PRO A 698 13.81 -33.08 -11.57
N TYR A 699 13.48 -31.97 -12.23
CA TYR A 699 12.16 -31.75 -12.81
C TYR A 699 12.27 -31.83 -14.33
N SER A 700 11.31 -32.51 -14.97
CA SER A 700 11.13 -32.42 -16.40
C SER A 700 10.74 -30.99 -16.82
N MET A 701 10.88 -30.65 -18.10
CA MET A 701 10.51 -29.31 -18.59
C MET A 701 9.06 -28.95 -18.25
N GLN A 702 8.14 -29.92 -18.32
CA GLN A 702 6.73 -29.69 -17.99
C GLN A 702 6.53 -29.43 -16.50
N GLU A 703 7.15 -30.24 -15.63
CA GLU A 703 7.09 -30.04 -14.18
C GLU A 703 7.76 -28.73 -13.76
N ALA A 704 8.87 -28.35 -14.41
CA ALA A 704 9.56 -27.09 -14.16
C ALA A 704 8.66 -25.90 -14.51
N LEU A 705 7.99 -25.90 -15.68
CA LEU A 705 7.06 -24.84 -16.04
C LEU A 705 5.89 -24.72 -15.05
N ASP A 706 5.29 -25.85 -14.66
CA ASP A 706 4.20 -25.87 -13.67
C ASP A 706 4.66 -25.37 -12.30
N TYR A 707 5.87 -25.74 -11.89
CA TYR A 707 6.48 -25.28 -10.65
C TYR A 707 6.79 -23.78 -10.71
N ILE A 708 7.35 -23.31 -11.82
CA ILE A 708 7.71 -21.90 -12.03
C ILE A 708 6.47 -21.01 -11.92
N ASN A 709 5.40 -21.36 -12.63
CA ASN A 709 4.13 -20.62 -12.61
C ASN A 709 3.51 -20.52 -11.20
N ARG A 710 3.83 -21.45 -10.29
CA ARG A 710 3.35 -21.41 -8.89
C ARG A 710 4.24 -20.59 -7.96
N HIS A 711 5.52 -20.46 -8.26
CA HIS A 711 6.52 -19.93 -7.32
C HIS A 711 7.15 -18.59 -7.75
N TRP A 712 6.98 -18.18 -9.01
CA TRP A 712 7.40 -16.88 -9.55
C TRP A 712 6.28 -16.31 -10.46
N PRO A 713 5.31 -15.57 -9.89
CA PRO A 713 4.16 -15.01 -10.61
C PRO A 713 4.44 -13.72 -11.39
#